data_AF-A0A2M7I3N8-F1
#
_entry.id   AF-A0A2M7I3N8-F1
#
_cell.length_a   1.000
_cell.length_b   1.000
_cell.length_c   1.000
_cell.angle_alpha   90.00
_cell.angle_beta   90.00
_cell.angle_gamma   90.00
#
_symmetry.space_group_name_H-M   'P 1'
#
loop_
_entity.id
_entity.type
_entity.pdbx_description
1 polymer ?
#
loop_
_entity_poly.entity_id
_entity_poly.type
_entity_poly.pdbx_seq_one_letter_code
_entity_poly.pdbx_strand_id
1 'polypeptide(L)'
;MKRTINYLLSVFVILLCNLATYAQIERCGTPEPSQTVSANQLYKISSDIVIPVFFHIVYANIDYVSDSQIQNQIDVLNSAFSDNGTKYSFYNAGITRTQNANWQNFSRGSQVEIDMTNGLANDPEHSLNIYITDIVPLGWVINWPWDVAEDSPQNGVIVDYGSLPGGYISGYNEGKTAVHEVGHYLGLYHTFQNGCQSPGDEVDDTPYHTVNYGCPSENTNTCSQAGNDPVHNYLNYTSDPCMNDFTSGQGGRMDAIVGEYKPSLGIVVGIEDYIWINLIVTNFNVDQTYVGTNSAVFIDTEPYGDYIVEWGPWKIEASHSNGEIQVFETQNSSYIHIPPLPGGYLWERDASGNVLAIISTSGIDNHGYNHYNSVPIKIVNVPYTLVTSGTLASNTNWAGSVMVIGDVTVPSGITLTIQPNTVVAFQNNSSLIVNGSLNATSCELNGGVNTWGSIIFDGSSASGSILNNIVMKNGTEIQCLNGANVTIQNSTLDHNIQGIYVYNSAPQIIDNQIIEPRDNGIHGEAPGLNVTVQDNTITKTQADSWSNYHNFEGIRFTNNTSANVVHNDISGFFWGGYFGGGAIVNFTTTLGNTNNRIIDNLFGLASGWGSTVTAGMRNQIGGYNSIYNNLNFDVYSYIESNLFARYNYWGGGQPISYVDG
;
A
#
# COMPACT_ATOMS: atom_id res chain seq x y z
N MET A 1 -25.69 46.23 -50.71
CA MET A 1 -24.30 46.64 -50.43
C MET A 1 -23.83 45.80 -49.23
N LYS A 2 -23.05 44.76 -49.52
CA LYS A 2 -22.24 43.85 -48.68
C LYS A 2 -22.68 43.49 -47.24
N ARG A 3 -23.11 42.24 -47.09
CA ARG A 3 -22.73 41.30 -46.02
C ARG A 3 -22.38 39.93 -46.67
N THR A 4 -21.46 39.19 -46.05
CA THR A 4 -21.09 37.75 -46.18
C THR A 4 -20.03 37.28 -47.22
N ILE A 5 -19.26 36.23 -46.83
CA ILE A 5 -18.38 35.26 -47.58
C ILE A 5 -16.86 35.56 -47.47
N ASN A 6 -16.07 34.80 -46.66
CA ASN A 6 -15.47 33.44 -46.79
C ASN A 6 -14.09 33.45 -47.47
N TYR A 7 -13.02 32.99 -46.80
CA TYR A 7 -12.48 31.60 -46.73
C TYR A 7 -11.85 31.09 -48.05
N LEU A 8 -10.56 30.72 -47.91
CA LEU A 8 -9.76 29.71 -48.63
C LEU A 8 -9.30 29.95 -50.09
N LEU A 9 -7.97 30.03 -50.24
CA LEU A 9 -7.07 29.27 -51.14
C LEU A 9 -5.68 29.98 -51.05
N SER A 10 -4.49 29.40 -50.92
CA SER A 10 -3.94 28.02 -50.88
C SER A 10 -2.41 28.21 -50.70
N VAL A 11 -1.76 27.67 -49.65
CA VAL A 11 -1.06 26.34 -49.58
C VAL A 11 0.28 26.29 -50.35
N PHE A 12 1.37 26.17 -49.57
CA PHE A 12 2.74 25.62 -49.84
C PHE A 12 3.64 26.40 -50.83
N VAL A 13 4.85 26.85 -50.46
CA VAL A 13 6.11 26.06 -50.34
C VAL A 13 7.13 26.87 -49.48
N ILE A 14 7.47 26.47 -48.24
CA ILE A 14 8.65 25.69 -47.76
C ILE A 14 9.87 26.52 -47.26
N LEU A 15 10.19 26.27 -45.98
CA LEU A 15 11.48 26.26 -45.24
C LEU A 15 12.20 27.53 -44.75
N LEU A 16 12.60 27.43 -43.47
CA LEU A 16 13.67 28.09 -42.72
C LEU A 16 13.33 29.41 -42.01
N CYS A 17 12.74 29.32 -40.81
CA CYS A 17 13.46 29.51 -39.54
C CYS A 17 12.45 29.53 -38.38
N ASN A 18 12.38 28.43 -37.62
CA ASN A 18 11.89 28.45 -36.25
C ASN A 18 12.98 29.09 -35.39
N LEU A 19 12.67 30.20 -34.72
CA LEU A 19 13.30 30.53 -33.45
C LEU A 19 12.17 30.57 -32.43
N ALA A 20 12.01 29.44 -31.73
CA ALA A 20 11.20 29.38 -30.53
C ALA A 20 11.86 30.27 -29.46
N THR A 21 11.13 31.27 -28.98
CA THR A 21 11.40 31.89 -27.69
C THR A 21 11.05 30.86 -26.62
N TYR A 22 12.05 30.20 -26.05
CA TYR A 22 11.88 29.36 -24.87
C TYR A 22 11.48 30.26 -23.69
N ALA A 23 10.32 29.99 -23.08
CA ALA A 23 9.99 30.55 -21.77
C ALA A 23 11.04 30.05 -20.77
N GLN A 24 11.63 30.97 -19.98
CA GLN A 24 12.60 30.61 -18.94
C GLN A 24 11.85 29.87 -17.83
N ILE A 25 12.39 28.72 -17.39
CA ILE A 25 11.87 27.98 -16.24
C ILE A 25 12.30 28.70 -14.97
N GLU A 26 11.36 29.00 -14.09
CA GLU A 26 11.62 29.64 -12.79
C GLU A 26 12.01 28.55 -11.79
N ARG A 27 13.27 28.56 -11.31
CA ARG A 27 13.81 27.55 -10.40
C ARG A 27 13.18 27.64 -9.00
N CYS A 28 13.21 28.83 -8.40
CA CYS A 28 12.92 29.00 -6.99
C CYS A 28 11.82 30.06 -6.78
N GLY A 29 10.90 29.76 -5.86
CA GLY A 29 9.79 30.61 -5.42
C GLY A 29 9.97 31.16 -4.00
N THR A 30 11.14 30.93 -3.39
CA THR A 30 11.50 31.46 -2.08
C THR A 30 11.48 33.00 -2.14
N PRO A 31 10.66 33.67 -1.30
CA PRO A 31 10.58 35.11 -1.31
C PRO A 31 11.79 35.70 -0.61
N GLU A 32 12.05 36.95 -0.95
CA GLU A 32 12.98 37.78 -0.19
C GLU A 32 12.59 37.82 1.29
N PRO A 33 13.55 37.67 2.22
CA PRO A 33 13.27 37.68 3.65
C PRO A 33 12.70 39.03 4.07
N SER A 34 11.71 39.04 4.96
CA SER A 34 11.08 40.29 5.44
C SER A 34 12.02 41.17 6.26
N GLN A 35 13.11 40.59 6.74
CA GLN A 35 14.19 41.26 7.46
C GLN A 35 15.53 40.64 7.08
N THR A 36 16.56 41.47 6.96
CA THR A 36 17.94 40.99 6.80
C THR A 36 18.42 40.41 8.12
N VAL A 37 18.78 39.14 8.14
CA VAL A 37 19.34 38.45 9.32
C VAL A 37 20.84 38.24 9.10
N SER A 38 21.66 38.85 9.95
CA SER A 38 23.09 38.61 9.97
C SER A 38 23.41 37.37 10.81
N ALA A 39 24.35 36.56 10.34
CA ALA A 39 24.81 35.37 11.07
C ALA A 39 25.66 35.79 12.28
N ASN A 40 25.17 35.50 13.49
CA ASN A 40 25.93 35.76 14.71
C ASN A 40 26.97 34.65 14.95
N GLN A 41 28.26 35.01 14.86
CA GLN A 41 29.36 34.07 15.01
C GLN A 41 29.45 33.40 16.40
N LEU A 42 28.69 33.87 17.40
CA LEU A 42 28.61 33.24 18.73
C LEU A 42 27.84 31.91 18.74
N TYR A 43 26.98 31.65 17.75
CA TYR A 43 26.14 30.44 17.68
C TYR A 43 26.71 29.38 16.73
N LYS A 44 28.00 29.47 16.38
CA LYS A 44 28.62 28.52 15.45
C LYS A 44 28.64 27.10 16.03
N ILE A 45 28.17 26.14 15.24
CA ILE A 45 28.15 24.72 15.59
C ILE A 45 29.57 24.13 15.43
N SER A 46 30.02 23.40 16.45
CA SER A 46 31.39 22.89 16.52
C SER A 46 31.57 21.51 15.89
N SER A 47 30.51 20.70 15.84
CA SER A 47 30.47 19.33 15.31
C SER A 47 29.76 19.25 13.96
N ASP A 48 29.90 18.10 13.30
CA ASP A 48 29.11 17.76 12.11
C ASP A 48 27.67 17.42 12.52
N ILE A 49 26.70 17.74 11.65
CA ILE A 49 25.29 17.47 11.85
C ILE A 49 24.83 16.41 10.85
N VAL A 50 24.26 15.34 11.36
CA VAL A 50 23.59 14.31 10.56
C VAL A 50 22.09 14.61 10.61
N ILE A 51 21.52 15.03 9.48
CA ILE A 51 20.12 15.43 9.35
C ILE A 51 19.28 14.23 8.86
N PRO A 52 18.34 13.72 9.68
CA PRO A 52 17.31 12.79 9.20
C PRO A 52 16.42 13.49 8.18
N VAL A 53 16.11 12.84 7.06
CA VAL A 53 15.24 13.40 6.02
C VAL A 53 13.98 12.56 5.85
N PHE A 54 12.82 13.18 6.01
CA PHE A 54 11.53 12.60 5.64
C PHE A 54 11.07 13.13 4.29
N PHE A 55 10.79 12.22 3.36
CA PHE A 55 10.25 12.56 2.04
C PHE A 55 8.74 12.33 2.01
N HIS A 56 7.99 13.33 1.56
CA HIS A 56 6.54 13.28 1.43
C HIS A 56 6.13 13.44 -0.03
N ILE A 57 5.92 12.32 -0.71
CA ILE A 57 5.46 12.30 -2.11
C ILE A 57 3.96 12.48 -2.14
N VAL A 58 3.49 13.53 -2.82
CA VAL A 58 2.06 13.82 -3.00
C VAL A 58 1.69 13.71 -4.47
N TYR A 59 0.66 12.93 -4.78
CA TYR A 59 0.23 12.68 -6.16
C TYR A 59 -1.31 12.64 -6.28
N ALA A 60 -1.87 12.98 -7.44
CA ALA A 60 -3.31 12.89 -7.68
C ALA A 60 -3.75 11.48 -8.08
N ASN A 61 -3.13 10.93 -9.13
CA ASN A 61 -3.58 9.68 -9.77
C ASN A 61 -2.46 8.65 -9.93
N ILE A 62 -1.31 9.08 -10.45
CA ILE A 62 -0.16 8.22 -10.70
C ILE A 62 1.02 8.78 -9.91
N ASP A 63 1.66 7.90 -9.15
CA ASP A 63 2.91 8.18 -8.46
C ASP A 63 4.07 7.95 -9.44
N TYR A 64 4.74 9.05 -9.81
CA TYR A 64 5.85 9.03 -10.77
C TYR A 64 7.23 8.96 -10.10
N VAL A 65 7.31 8.97 -8.77
CA VAL A 65 8.58 9.09 -8.03
C VAL A 65 8.99 7.72 -7.50
N SER A 66 10.10 7.15 -7.96
CA SER A 66 10.59 5.88 -7.41
C SER A 66 11.43 6.06 -6.14
N ASP A 67 11.50 5.04 -5.29
CA ASP A 67 12.38 5.04 -4.11
C ASP A 67 13.86 5.23 -4.48
N SER A 68 14.26 4.75 -5.67
CA SER A 68 15.61 4.99 -6.19
C SER A 68 15.89 6.45 -6.51
N GLN A 69 14.89 7.21 -6.96
CA GLN A 69 15.05 8.66 -7.17
C GLN A 69 15.23 9.39 -5.84
N ILE A 70 14.51 8.95 -4.79
CA ILE A 70 14.68 9.49 -3.44
C ILE A 70 16.08 9.19 -2.89
N GLN A 71 16.57 7.96 -3.06
CA GLN A 71 17.93 7.62 -2.64
C GLN A 71 18.98 8.44 -3.41
N ASN A 72 18.82 8.57 -4.73
CA ASN A 72 19.70 9.41 -5.54
C ASN A 72 19.66 10.88 -5.08
N GLN A 73 18.51 11.38 -4.61
CA GLN A 73 18.40 12.73 -4.09
C GLN A 73 19.18 12.92 -2.77
N ILE A 74 19.18 11.92 -1.89
CA ILE A 74 20.04 11.90 -0.70
C ILE A 74 21.52 11.93 -1.10
N ASP A 75 21.92 11.14 -2.10
CA ASP A 75 23.31 11.11 -2.57
C ASP A 75 23.73 12.49 -3.14
N VAL A 76 22.83 13.16 -3.87
CA VAL A 76 23.04 14.52 -4.38
C VAL A 76 23.17 15.55 -3.26
N LEU A 77 22.33 15.46 -2.21
CA LEU A 77 22.44 16.32 -1.02
C LEU A 77 23.78 16.10 -0.32
N ASN A 78 24.14 14.85 0.00
CA ASN A 78 25.42 14.53 0.63
C ASN A 78 26.62 14.98 -0.21
N SER A 79 26.55 14.85 -1.55
CA SER A 79 27.60 15.36 -2.43
C SER A 79 27.72 16.88 -2.41
N ALA A 80 26.61 17.62 -2.26
CA ALA A 80 26.64 19.08 -2.26
C ALA A 80 27.10 19.67 -0.91
N PHE A 81 26.73 19.03 0.20
CA PHE A 81 26.98 19.51 1.57
C PHE A 81 28.17 18.82 2.28
N SER A 82 29.02 18.11 1.53
CA SER A 82 30.26 17.52 2.04
C SER A 82 31.51 18.38 1.80
N ASP A 83 31.39 19.44 1.00
CA ASP A 83 32.52 20.26 0.54
C ASP A 83 32.56 21.66 1.18
N ASN A 84 33.73 22.31 1.07
CA ASN A 84 33.96 23.73 1.37
C ASN A 84 33.52 24.21 2.77
N GLY A 85 33.56 23.35 3.78
CA GLY A 85 33.28 23.74 5.17
C GLY A 85 31.81 23.70 5.56
N THR A 86 30.96 23.14 4.71
CA THR A 86 29.65 22.61 5.13
C THR A 86 29.85 21.35 5.95
N LYS A 87 29.02 21.15 6.98
CA LYS A 87 29.15 20.07 7.97
C LYS A 87 27.90 19.21 8.07
N TYR A 88 27.13 19.15 6.99
CA TYR A 88 25.80 18.53 6.99
C TYR A 88 25.82 17.26 6.17
N SER A 89 25.40 16.16 6.78
CA SER A 89 25.13 14.91 6.08
C SER A 89 23.66 14.55 6.24
N PHE A 90 23.13 13.76 5.32
CA PHE A 90 21.72 13.46 5.22
C PHE A 90 21.53 11.95 5.08
N TYR A 91 20.50 11.41 5.73
CA TYR A 91 20.05 10.04 5.47
C TYR A 91 18.54 9.99 5.34
N ASN A 92 18.06 9.04 4.56
CA ASN A 92 16.63 8.80 4.42
C ASN A 92 16.07 8.19 5.71
N ALA A 93 15.31 8.97 6.48
CA ALA A 93 14.67 8.55 7.72
C ALA A 93 13.27 7.96 7.48
N GLY A 94 12.65 8.27 6.35
CA GLY A 94 11.38 7.68 5.95
C GLY A 94 10.77 8.30 4.70
N ILE A 95 9.90 7.53 4.05
CA ILE A 95 9.17 7.94 2.86
C ILE A 95 7.67 7.77 3.13
N THR A 96 6.89 8.82 2.85
CA THR A 96 5.43 8.78 2.84
C THR A 96 4.91 9.06 1.44
N ARG A 97 3.83 8.38 1.04
CA ARG A 97 3.21 8.50 -0.28
C ARG A 97 1.72 8.77 -0.09
N THR A 98 1.28 9.95 -0.51
CA THR A 98 -0.08 10.46 -0.24
C THR A 98 -0.80 10.75 -1.55
N GLN A 99 -1.86 9.98 -1.82
CA GLN A 99 -2.75 10.25 -2.94
C GLN A 99 -3.76 11.36 -2.58
N ASN A 100 -3.47 12.60 -2.95
CA ASN A 100 -4.36 13.74 -2.71
C ASN A 100 -4.25 14.77 -3.84
N ALA A 101 -5.24 14.79 -4.73
CA ALA A 101 -5.26 15.69 -5.88
C ALA A 101 -5.28 17.18 -5.51
N ASN A 102 -5.84 17.53 -4.34
CA ASN A 102 -5.85 18.93 -3.90
C ASN A 102 -4.48 19.38 -3.40
N TRP A 103 -3.67 18.47 -2.88
CA TRP A 103 -2.34 18.77 -2.35
C TRP A 103 -1.23 18.61 -3.39
N GLN A 104 -1.53 18.12 -4.60
CA GLN A 104 -0.49 17.91 -5.62
C GLN A 104 -0.07 19.21 -6.32
N ASN A 105 -1.01 20.12 -6.61
CA ASN A 105 -0.76 21.35 -7.35
C ASN A 105 -1.42 22.54 -6.64
N PHE A 106 -0.61 23.46 -6.15
CA PHE A 106 -1.06 24.63 -5.40
C PHE A 106 -0.08 25.79 -5.53
N SER A 107 -0.52 26.97 -5.11
CA SER A 107 0.34 28.16 -5.03
C SER A 107 0.99 28.28 -3.67
N ARG A 108 2.23 28.78 -3.64
CA ARG A 108 2.98 29.05 -2.42
C ARG A 108 2.17 29.87 -1.41
N GLY A 109 2.23 29.48 -0.14
CA GLY A 109 1.55 30.17 0.97
C GLY A 109 0.02 30.08 0.94
N SER A 110 -0.55 29.20 0.11
CA SER A 110 -1.98 28.91 0.11
C SER A 110 -2.38 28.09 1.34
N GLN A 111 -3.68 28.10 1.67
CA GLN A 111 -4.21 27.23 2.72
C GLN A 111 -3.92 25.75 2.45
N VAL A 112 -3.84 25.36 1.17
CA VAL A 112 -3.51 23.99 0.75
C VAL A 112 -2.11 23.57 1.21
N GLU A 113 -1.11 24.47 1.08
CA GLU A 113 0.25 24.24 1.56
C GLU A 113 0.27 24.03 3.08
N ILE A 114 -0.46 24.89 3.81
CA ILE A 114 -0.57 24.84 5.27
C ILE A 114 -1.22 23.53 5.71
N ASP A 115 -2.31 23.12 5.07
CA ASP A 115 -3.03 21.89 5.40
C ASP A 115 -2.18 20.65 5.10
N MET A 116 -1.48 20.64 3.97
CA MET A 116 -0.58 19.56 3.57
C MET A 116 0.57 19.39 4.57
N THR A 117 1.28 20.47 4.87
CA THR A 117 2.45 20.44 5.77
C THR A 117 2.04 20.07 7.20
N ASN A 118 0.94 20.61 7.72
CA ASN A 118 0.40 20.19 9.02
C ASN A 118 -0.03 18.72 9.07
N GLY A 119 -0.48 18.17 7.95
CA GLY A 119 -0.95 16.79 7.87
C GLY A 119 0.18 15.76 7.70
N LEU A 120 1.35 16.18 7.24
CA LEU A 120 2.41 15.27 6.80
C LEU A 120 3.73 15.43 7.52
N ALA A 121 4.03 16.62 8.09
CA ALA A 121 5.30 16.86 8.78
C ALA A 121 5.58 15.77 9.82
N ASN A 122 6.80 15.24 9.79
CA ASN A 122 7.29 14.26 10.74
C ASN A 122 8.52 14.82 11.42
N ASP A 123 8.45 14.98 12.74
CA ASP A 123 9.54 15.45 13.60
C ASP A 123 10.31 16.68 13.05
N PRO A 124 9.63 17.80 12.72
CA PRO A 124 10.26 18.96 12.09
C PRO A 124 11.32 19.65 12.97
N GLU A 125 11.31 19.40 14.29
CA GLU A 125 12.30 19.90 15.25
C GLU A 125 13.69 19.28 15.03
N HIS A 126 13.73 17.97 14.77
CA HIS A 126 14.99 17.22 14.64
C HIS A 126 15.32 16.80 13.20
N SER A 127 14.39 16.94 12.26
CA SER A 127 14.53 16.41 10.89
C SER A 127 14.16 17.41 9.79
N LEU A 128 14.69 17.17 8.59
CA LEU A 128 14.33 17.89 7.38
C LEU A 128 13.16 17.19 6.68
N ASN A 129 12.06 17.92 6.49
CA ASN A 129 10.89 17.46 5.75
C ASN A 129 10.94 18.02 4.31
N ILE A 130 10.96 17.13 3.31
CA ILE A 130 10.96 17.46 1.88
C ILE A 130 9.65 16.99 1.25
N TYR A 131 8.83 17.94 0.80
CA TYR A 131 7.56 17.68 0.14
C TYR A 131 7.74 17.67 -1.37
N ILE A 132 7.35 16.57 -2.01
CA ILE A 132 7.50 16.36 -3.45
C ILE A 132 6.12 16.43 -4.10
N THR A 133 5.90 17.44 -4.93
CA THR A 133 4.59 17.80 -5.50
C THR A 133 4.72 18.17 -6.99
N ASP A 134 3.64 18.60 -7.65
CA ASP A 134 3.62 19.11 -9.04
C ASP A 134 3.34 20.62 -9.02
N ILE A 135 4.40 21.42 -8.95
CA ILE A 135 4.35 22.86 -8.65
C ILE A 135 5.13 23.71 -9.65
N VAL A 136 4.77 25.00 -9.69
CA VAL A 136 5.53 26.03 -10.39
C VAL A 136 5.68 27.21 -9.42
N PRO A 137 6.91 27.70 -9.15
CA PRO A 137 8.21 27.28 -9.69
C PRO A 137 8.69 25.91 -9.19
N LEU A 138 9.92 25.49 -9.56
CA LEU A 138 10.44 24.14 -9.26
C LEU A 138 10.64 23.84 -7.78
N GLY A 139 10.71 24.85 -6.92
CA GLY A 139 10.79 24.65 -5.47
C GLY A 139 10.73 25.95 -4.67
N TRP A 140 10.56 25.82 -3.36
CA TRP A 140 10.76 26.89 -2.38
C TRP A 140 10.99 26.33 -0.97
N VAL A 141 11.67 27.09 -0.11
CA VAL A 141 11.56 26.91 1.35
C VAL A 141 10.20 27.44 1.82
N ILE A 142 9.54 26.69 2.70
CA ILE A 142 8.18 27.05 3.17
C ILE A 142 8.25 28.36 3.98
N ASN A 143 9.16 28.40 4.97
CA ASN A 143 9.48 29.58 5.78
C ASN A 143 10.98 29.68 6.02
N TRP A 144 11.50 30.89 6.22
CA TRP A 144 12.88 31.06 6.67
C TRP A 144 13.07 30.50 8.09
N PRO A 145 14.30 30.09 8.47
CA PRO A 145 14.57 29.50 9.79
C PRO A 145 14.13 30.37 10.98
N TRP A 146 14.15 31.69 10.83
CA TRP A 146 13.79 32.66 11.87
C TRP A 146 12.32 33.10 11.85
N ASP A 147 11.53 32.67 10.85
CA ASP A 147 10.12 33.06 10.72
C ASP A 147 9.19 32.17 11.54
N VAL A 148 9.61 30.95 11.87
CA VAL A 148 8.84 29.94 12.60
C VAL A 148 9.70 29.22 13.64
N ALA A 149 9.08 28.66 14.69
CA ALA A 149 9.77 27.80 15.66
C ALA A 149 10.24 26.50 14.99
N GLU A 150 11.32 25.87 15.48
CA GLU A 150 11.91 24.66 14.87
C GLU A 150 10.94 23.47 14.81
N ASP A 151 10.04 23.33 15.78
CA ASP A 151 9.01 22.28 15.83
C ASP A 151 7.78 22.57 14.93
N SER A 152 7.76 23.70 14.23
CA SER A 152 6.65 24.04 13.34
C SER A 152 6.55 23.05 12.19
N PRO A 153 5.36 22.48 11.90
CA PRO A 153 5.12 21.67 10.70
C PRO A 153 5.40 22.41 9.39
N GLN A 154 5.44 23.75 9.43
CA GLN A 154 5.77 24.60 8.29
C GLN A 154 7.28 24.84 8.13
N ASN A 155 8.12 24.03 8.78
CA ASN A 155 9.54 23.88 8.47
C ASN A 155 9.77 22.80 7.42
N GLY A 156 10.50 23.14 6.37
CA GLY A 156 10.86 22.22 5.31
C GLY A 156 10.93 22.91 3.96
N VAL A 157 11.09 22.09 2.93
CA VAL A 157 11.19 22.54 1.54
C VAL A 157 10.18 21.80 0.67
N ILE A 158 9.70 22.48 -0.36
CA ILE A 158 8.83 21.89 -1.38
C ILE A 158 9.60 21.88 -2.69
N VAL A 159 9.55 20.74 -3.39
CA VAL A 159 10.28 20.52 -4.65
C VAL A 159 9.37 19.84 -5.67
N ASP A 160 9.44 20.30 -6.91
CA ASP A 160 8.75 19.69 -8.03
C ASP A 160 9.33 18.31 -8.36
N TYR A 161 8.47 17.31 -8.48
CA TYR A 161 8.87 15.92 -8.74
C TYR A 161 9.63 15.74 -10.06
N GLY A 162 9.41 16.62 -11.03
CA GLY A 162 10.11 16.64 -12.30
C GLY A 162 11.57 17.10 -12.22
N SER A 163 11.96 17.73 -11.10
CA SER A 163 13.33 18.22 -10.83
C SER A 163 14.22 17.26 -10.03
N LEU A 164 13.65 16.15 -9.55
CA LEU A 164 14.41 15.08 -8.91
C LEU A 164 15.43 14.45 -9.87
N PRO A 165 16.46 13.74 -9.36
CA PRO A 165 17.42 13.03 -10.19
C PRO A 165 16.72 12.09 -11.19
N GLY A 166 16.99 12.29 -12.48
CA GLY A 166 16.37 11.53 -13.57
C GLY A 166 14.94 11.94 -13.91
N GLY A 167 14.43 13.04 -13.35
CA GLY A 167 13.13 13.64 -13.66
C GLY A 167 13.03 14.19 -15.09
N TYR A 168 11.82 14.62 -15.48
CA TYR A 168 11.51 15.00 -16.86
C TYR A 168 11.88 16.45 -17.22
N ILE A 169 12.27 17.29 -16.24
CA ILE A 169 12.60 18.70 -16.47
C ILE A 169 14.07 18.83 -16.89
N SER A 170 14.31 18.74 -18.19
CA SER A 170 15.65 18.82 -18.79
C SER A 170 16.44 20.05 -18.33
N GLY A 171 17.64 19.83 -17.80
CA GLY A 171 18.53 20.89 -17.28
C GLY A 171 18.29 21.25 -15.80
N TYR A 172 17.27 20.65 -15.18
CA TYR A 172 16.93 20.82 -13.76
C TYR A 172 16.62 19.48 -13.08
N ASN A 173 17.11 18.36 -13.65
CA ASN A 173 16.77 16.99 -13.27
C ASN A 173 17.95 16.20 -12.70
N GLU A 174 18.93 16.90 -12.10
CA GLU A 174 20.05 16.29 -11.36
C GLU A 174 19.89 16.48 -9.84
N GLY A 175 18.73 16.96 -9.39
CA GLY A 175 18.40 17.15 -7.97
C GLY A 175 18.98 18.41 -7.34
N LYS A 176 19.52 19.36 -8.12
CA LYS A 176 20.11 20.58 -7.56
C LYS A 176 19.07 21.61 -7.11
N THR A 177 17.81 21.47 -7.55
CA THR A 177 16.70 22.25 -6.97
C THR A 177 16.53 21.96 -5.48
N ALA A 178 16.53 20.69 -5.07
CA ALA A 178 16.46 20.36 -3.64
C ALA A 178 17.68 20.88 -2.87
N VAL A 179 18.89 20.83 -3.46
CA VAL A 179 20.11 21.41 -2.86
C VAL A 179 19.95 22.92 -2.62
N HIS A 180 19.40 23.64 -3.62
CA HIS A 180 19.13 25.07 -3.55
C HIS A 180 18.16 25.41 -2.41
N GLU A 181 17.00 24.73 -2.36
CA GLU A 181 16.00 24.98 -1.32
C GLU A 181 16.49 24.58 0.08
N VAL A 182 17.27 23.50 0.19
CA VAL A 182 17.90 23.12 1.46
C VAL A 182 18.94 24.16 1.89
N GLY A 183 19.62 24.82 0.96
CA GLY A 183 20.46 25.99 1.24
C GLY A 183 19.67 27.12 1.91
N HIS A 184 18.47 27.42 1.43
CA HIS A 184 17.56 28.39 2.06
C HIS A 184 17.04 27.90 3.42
N TYR A 185 16.70 26.62 3.55
CA TYR A 185 16.32 26.00 4.83
C TYR A 185 17.43 26.11 5.89
N LEU A 186 18.69 26.15 5.47
CA LEU A 186 19.85 26.37 6.35
C LEU A 186 20.27 27.85 6.45
N GLY A 187 19.50 28.78 5.87
CA GLY A 187 19.65 30.23 6.08
C GLY A 187 20.47 30.99 5.03
N LEU A 188 20.77 30.39 3.88
CA LEU A 188 21.45 31.09 2.80
C LEU A 188 20.50 31.94 1.97
N TYR A 189 20.94 33.12 1.55
CA TYR A 189 20.27 33.92 0.54
C TYR A 189 20.74 33.54 -0.87
N HIS A 190 19.99 33.96 -1.87
CA HIS A 190 20.46 33.89 -3.26
C HIS A 190 21.78 34.64 -3.39
N THR A 191 22.77 34.14 -4.14
CA THR A 191 24.08 34.85 -4.25
C THR A 191 23.96 36.23 -4.91
N PHE A 192 22.91 36.45 -5.70
CA PHE A 192 22.59 37.73 -6.33
C PHE A 192 21.68 38.62 -5.48
N GLN A 193 21.53 38.32 -4.19
CA GLN A 193 20.76 39.11 -3.24
C GLN A 193 21.17 40.59 -3.33
N ASN A 194 20.20 41.50 -3.44
CA ASN A 194 20.43 42.94 -3.65
C ASN A 194 21.26 43.32 -4.92
N GLY A 195 21.54 42.36 -5.80
CA GLY A 195 22.27 42.58 -7.05
C GLY A 195 23.67 43.15 -6.82
N CYS A 196 24.03 44.20 -7.58
CA CYS A 196 25.30 44.90 -7.43
C CYS A 196 25.37 45.84 -6.21
N GLN A 197 24.56 45.65 -5.16
CA GLN A 197 24.50 46.55 -4.00
C GLN A 197 24.71 45.79 -2.68
N SER A 198 25.37 46.46 -1.74
CA SER A 198 25.53 45.98 -0.34
C SER A 198 24.18 45.98 0.40
N PRO A 199 23.93 45.03 1.32
CA PRO A 199 24.85 44.04 1.87
C PRO A 199 24.91 42.67 1.16
N GLY A 200 24.34 42.53 -0.03
CA GLY A 200 24.45 41.28 -0.79
C GLY A 200 23.69 40.15 -0.12
N ASP A 201 24.24 38.94 -0.18
CA ASP A 201 23.72 37.71 0.41
C ASP A 201 24.21 37.45 1.84
N GLU A 202 24.85 38.47 2.46
CA GLU A 202 25.44 38.41 3.79
C GLU A 202 26.55 37.35 3.93
N VAL A 203 27.24 37.06 2.82
CA VAL A 203 28.43 36.19 2.76
C VAL A 203 29.56 36.95 2.06
N ASP A 204 30.72 37.09 2.72
CA ASP A 204 31.81 37.95 2.21
C ASP A 204 32.55 37.36 1.00
N ASP A 205 32.57 36.03 0.85
CA ASP A 205 33.31 35.33 -0.21
C ASP A 205 32.48 35.02 -1.46
N THR A 206 31.25 35.51 -1.53
CA THR A 206 30.36 35.49 -2.71
C THR A 206 30.35 36.90 -3.35
N PRO A 207 30.92 37.08 -4.55
CA PRO A 207 30.95 38.39 -5.20
C PRO A 207 29.56 38.91 -5.59
N TYR A 208 29.33 40.21 -5.42
CA TYR A 208 28.11 40.88 -5.89
C TYR A 208 27.88 40.67 -7.39
N HIS A 209 26.69 40.21 -7.76
CA HIS A 209 26.32 39.97 -9.14
C HIS A 209 24.81 40.11 -9.37
N THR A 210 24.39 40.17 -10.63
CA THR A 210 22.98 39.98 -11.02
C THR A 210 22.71 38.52 -11.36
N VAL A 211 21.45 38.09 -11.24
CA VAL A 211 21.03 36.71 -11.49
C VAL A 211 21.58 36.13 -12.80
N ASN A 212 22.07 34.89 -12.74
CA ASN A 212 22.55 34.16 -13.91
C ASN A 212 21.62 32.99 -14.22
N TYR A 213 21.47 32.67 -15.50
CA TYR A 213 20.65 31.56 -15.99
C TYR A 213 21.44 30.67 -16.95
N GLY A 214 21.00 29.43 -17.10
CA GLY A 214 21.66 28.46 -17.99
C GLY A 214 23.06 28.09 -17.48
N CYS A 215 24.03 28.04 -18.39
CA CYS A 215 25.43 27.70 -18.08
C CYS A 215 26.37 28.82 -18.57
N PRO A 216 26.48 29.93 -17.83
CA PRO A 216 27.35 31.04 -18.20
C PRO A 216 28.84 30.65 -18.10
N SER A 217 29.72 31.43 -18.73
CA SER A 217 31.16 31.25 -18.57
C SER A 217 31.61 31.61 -17.14
N GLU A 218 32.60 30.90 -16.62
CA GLU A 218 33.30 31.22 -15.35
C GLU A 218 33.87 32.65 -15.29
N ASN A 219 34.06 33.32 -16.43
CA ASN A 219 34.54 34.70 -16.51
C ASN A 219 33.40 35.73 -16.58
N THR A 220 32.15 35.30 -16.39
CA THR A 220 31.01 36.22 -16.31
C THR A 220 31.21 37.15 -15.12
N ASN A 221 31.10 38.45 -15.35
CA ASN A 221 31.02 39.47 -14.30
C ASN A 221 29.94 40.47 -14.71
N THR A 222 28.82 40.48 -14.01
CA THR A 222 27.68 41.36 -14.31
C THR A 222 27.72 42.68 -13.55
N CYS A 223 28.63 42.83 -12.58
CA CYS A 223 28.81 44.05 -11.80
C CYS A 223 30.15 44.74 -12.12
N SER A 224 30.28 46.00 -11.72
CA SER A 224 31.55 46.73 -11.87
C SER A 224 32.56 46.42 -10.75
N GLN A 225 32.09 45.78 -9.68
CA GLN A 225 32.89 45.35 -8.54
C GLN A 225 33.82 44.20 -8.91
N ALA A 226 34.86 44.02 -8.10
CA ALA A 226 35.82 42.95 -8.29
C ALA A 226 35.21 41.59 -7.91
N GLY A 227 35.56 40.55 -8.68
CA GLY A 227 35.04 39.19 -8.56
C GLY A 227 34.21 38.80 -9.78
N ASN A 228 34.31 37.54 -10.19
CA ASN A 228 33.39 36.99 -11.20
C ASN A 228 32.11 36.55 -10.51
N ASP A 229 31.02 36.50 -11.27
CA ASP A 229 29.74 35.96 -10.80
C ASP A 229 29.96 34.51 -10.34
N PRO A 230 29.39 34.09 -9.19
CA PRO A 230 29.44 32.72 -8.71
C PRO A 230 28.48 31.83 -9.52
N VAL A 231 28.80 31.61 -10.80
CA VAL A 231 27.94 30.90 -11.77
C VAL A 231 27.75 29.41 -11.47
N HIS A 232 28.64 28.83 -10.67
CA HIS A 232 28.59 27.43 -10.24
C HIS A 232 27.90 27.23 -8.88
N ASN A 233 27.56 28.32 -8.21
CA ASN A 233 27.05 28.25 -6.86
C ASN A 233 25.62 27.73 -6.83
N TYR A 234 25.32 26.86 -5.87
CA TYR A 234 23.99 26.29 -5.71
C TYR A 234 22.88 27.32 -5.47
N LEU A 235 23.19 28.52 -4.92
CA LEU A 235 22.22 29.60 -4.64
C LEU A 235 22.02 30.57 -5.82
N ASN A 236 22.54 30.24 -7.01
CA ASN A 236 22.26 30.95 -8.25
C ASN A 236 21.09 30.29 -9.03
N TYR A 237 20.67 30.85 -10.16
CA TYR A 237 19.61 30.29 -11.03
C TYR A 237 20.15 29.62 -12.31
N THR A 238 21.42 29.23 -12.30
CA THR A 238 22.03 28.44 -13.37
C THR A 238 21.41 27.03 -13.45
N SER A 239 21.64 26.32 -14.56
CA SER A 239 21.12 24.95 -14.75
C SER A 239 21.91 23.93 -13.92
N ASP A 240 21.26 22.83 -13.55
CA ASP A 240 21.84 21.78 -12.69
C ASP A 240 23.25 21.31 -13.10
N PRO A 241 23.54 21.04 -14.41
CA PRO A 241 24.87 20.56 -14.82
C PRO A 241 26.01 21.55 -14.58
N CYS A 242 25.67 22.81 -14.29
CA CYS A 242 26.61 23.88 -14.07
C CYS A 242 26.70 24.28 -12.60
N MET A 243 25.98 23.62 -11.70
CA MET A 243 26.06 23.89 -10.26
C MET A 243 26.90 22.83 -9.56
N ASN A 244 27.92 23.25 -8.80
CA ASN A 244 28.79 22.30 -8.11
C ASN A 244 29.33 22.75 -6.74
N ASP A 245 29.12 23.99 -6.30
CA ASP A 245 29.74 24.47 -5.06
C ASP A 245 28.85 25.33 -4.14
N PHE A 246 29.12 25.17 -2.83
CA PHE A 246 28.94 26.23 -1.84
C PHE A 246 30.31 26.84 -1.50
N THR A 247 30.34 28.07 -0.99
CA THR A 247 31.58 28.68 -0.46
C THR A 247 31.79 28.36 1.02
N SER A 248 32.99 28.64 1.53
CA SER A 248 33.27 28.49 2.96
C SER A 248 32.57 29.53 3.83
N GLY A 249 32.35 30.72 3.30
CA GLY A 249 31.51 31.73 3.94
C GLY A 249 30.06 31.27 4.06
N GLN A 250 29.51 30.63 3.03
CA GLN A 250 28.19 30.02 3.06
C GLN A 250 28.10 28.92 4.12
N GLY A 251 29.08 28.01 4.21
CA GLY A 251 29.12 27.00 5.28
C GLY A 251 29.14 27.63 6.69
N GLY A 252 29.96 28.67 6.88
CA GLY A 252 30.01 29.40 8.15
C GLY A 252 28.70 30.12 8.51
N ARG A 253 27.96 30.61 7.51
CA ARG A 253 26.63 31.21 7.68
C ARG A 253 25.60 30.17 8.08
N MET A 254 25.56 29.01 7.40
CA MET A 254 24.67 27.91 7.76
C MET A 254 24.85 27.52 9.23
N ASP A 255 26.10 27.29 9.66
CA ASP A 255 26.40 26.92 11.06
C ASP A 255 25.85 27.93 12.07
N ALA A 256 25.98 29.23 11.80
CA ALA A 256 25.51 30.26 12.72
C ALA A 256 23.98 30.34 12.75
N ILE A 257 23.31 30.23 11.59
CA ILE A 257 21.84 30.27 11.52
C ILE A 257 21.24 29.02 12.17
N VAL A 258 21.76 27.83 11.87
CA VAL A 258 21.27 26.58 12.47
C VAL A 258 21.48 26.60 13.98
N GLY A 259 22.64 27.04 14.48
CA GLY A 259 22.89 27.07 15.92
C GLY A 259 22.01 28.06 16.69
N GLU A 260 21.49 29.10 16.04
CA GLU A 260 20.58 30.07 16.66
C GLU A 260 19.10 29.66 16.53
N TYR A 261 18.68 29.16 15.37
CA TYR A 261 17.27 28.98 15.02
C TYR A 261 16.81 27.53 14.88
N LYS A 262 17.75 26.58 14.76
CA LYS A 262 17.48 25.13 14.65
C LYS A 262 18.44 24.32 15.53
N PRO A 263 18.63 24.66 16.82
CA PRO A 263 19.59 24.00 17.69
C PRO A 263 19.32 22.50 17.88
N SER A 264 18.08 22.04 17.66
CA SER A 264 17.70 20.62 17.81
C SER A 264 17.83 19.80 16.52
N LEU A 265 18.13 20.43 15.38
CA LEU A 265 18.21 19.76 14.10
C LEU A 265 19.34 18.71 14.09
N GLY A 266 18.98 17.47 13.75
CA GLY A 266 19.91 16.33 13.76
C GLY A 266 20.21 15.77 15.16
N ILE A 267 19.61 16.33 16.23
CA ILE A 267 19.67 15.71 17.56
C ILE A 267 18.67 14.55 17.59
N VAL A 268 19.18 13.33 17.63
CA VAL A 268 18.33 12.13 17.72
C VAL A 268 17.86 11.95 19.17
N VAL A 269 16.57 12.20 19.45
CA VAL A 269 15.91 11.81 20.70
C VAL A 269 15.02 10.59 20.46
N GLY A 270 15.62 9.39 20.44
CA GLY A 270 14.86 8.13 20.42
C GLY A 270 15.60 6.94 19.82
N ILE A 271 16.03 6.04 20.73
CA ILE A 271 16.76 4.76 20.55
C ILE A 271 18.27 4.97 20.29
N GLU A 272 19.06 4.71 21.34
CA GLU A 272 20.50 5.03 21.44
C GLU A 272 21.39 4.26 20.46
N ASP A 273 21.12 3.00 20.09
CA ASP A 273 22.01 2.23 19.22
C ASP A 273 21.27 1.08 18.53
N TYR A 274 21.74 0.61 17.37
CA TYR A 274 21.18 -0.58 16.74
C TYR A 274 22.16 -1.39 15.88
N ILE A 275 21.88 -2.68 15.72
CA ILE A 275 22.55 -3.54 14.73
C ILE A 275 21.87 -3.33 13.38
N TRP A 276 22.63 -3.06 12.34
CA TRP A 276 22.14 -3.07 10.96
C TRP A 276 22.51 -4.38 10.26
N ILE A 277 21.54 -5.04 9.63
CA ILE A 277 21.77 -6.24 8.83
C ILE A 277 21.79 -5.85 7.34
N ASN A 278 22.97 -5.88 6.74
CA ASN A 278 23.15 -5.62 5.31
C ASN A 278 23.28 -6.94 4.54
N LEU A 279 22.21 -7.32 3.83
CA LEU A 279 22.20 -8.50 2.96
C LEU A 279 22.08 -8.08 1.50
N ILE A 280 23.11 -8.42 0.73
CA ILE A 280 23.14 -8.18 -0.72
C ILE A 280 22.11 -9.08 -1.45
N VAL A 281 21.70 -10.19 -0.83
CA VAL A 281 20.76 -11.16 -1.38
C VAL A 281 19.69 -11.48 -0.34
N THR A 282 18.42 -11.31 -0.69
CA THR A 282 17.26 -11.67 0.15
C THR A 282 16.62 -12.99 -0.25
N ASN A 283 17.05 -13.60 -1.36
CA ASN A 283 16.55 -14.88 -1.87
C ASN A 283 17.62 -15.97 -1.69
N PHE A 284 17.35 -16.93 -0.82
CA PHE A 284 18.29 -17.99 -0.49
C PHE A 284 17.77 -19.37 -0.89
N ASN A 285 18.64 -20.23 -1.40
CA ASN A 285 18.33 -21.59 -1.78
C ASN A 285 18.66 -22.54 -0.63
N VAL A 286 17.81 -23.56 -0.47
CA VAL A 286 18.14 -24.73 0.35
C VAL A 286 19.38 -25.44 -0.19
N ASP A 287 20.16 -26.02 0.71
CA ASP A 287 21.41 -26.75 0.43
C ASP A 287 22.51 -25.91 -0.23
N GLN A 288 22.40 -24.58 -0.24
CA GLN A 288 23.44 -23.71 -0.78
C GLN A 288 24.28 -23.06 0.31
N THR A 289 25.55 -22.84 -0.04
CA THR A 289 26.50 -22.10 0.79
C THR A 289 26.72 -20.74 0.16
N TYR A 290 26.47 -19.69 0.93
CA TYR A 290 26.67 -18.32 0.51
C TYR A 290 27.97 -17.80 1.11
N VAL A 291 28.94 -17.50 0.25
CA VAL A 291 30.28 -17.00 0.61
C VAL A 291 30.36 -15.53 0.19
N GLY A 292 30.37 -14.62 1.16
CA GLY A 292 30.37 -13.18 0.88
C GLY A 292 29.82 -12.36 2.06
N THR A 293 30.08 -11.04 2.04
CA THR A 293 29.98 -10.04 3.13
C THR A 293 28.56 -9.77 3.67
N ASN A 294 27.76 -10.80 3.93
CA ASN A 294 26.54 -10.71 4.72
C ASN A 294 26.95 -10.33 6.15
N SER A 295 26.96 -9.04 6.42
CA SER A 295 27.60 -8.48 7.60
C SER A 295 26.54 -7.76 8.41
N ALA A 296 26.49 -8.09 9.69
CA ALA A 296 25.86 -7.23 10.66
C ALA A 296 26.87 -6.12 10.99
N VAL A 297 26.43 -4.88 10.97
CA VAL A 297 27.24 -3.71 11.34
C VAL A 297 26.57 -3.10 12.56
N PHE A 298 27.34 -2.91 13.63
CA PHE A 298 26.87 -2.12 14.74
C PHE A 298 26.93 -0.65 14.33
N ILE A 299 25.80 0.05 14.46
CA ILE A 299 25.72 1.48 14.20
C ILE A 299 25.60 2.14 15.57
N ASP A 300 26.72 2.69 16.02
CA ASP A 300 26.82 3.58 17.19
C ASP A 300 26.28 4.95 16.78
N THR A 301 25.16 5.35 17.36
CA THR A 301 24.60 6.68 17.16
C THR A 301 24.78 7.47 18.45
N GLU A 302 25.76 8.39 18.41
CA GLU A 302 26.22 9.27 19.49
C GLU A 302 25.22 9.67 20.61
N PRO A 303 25.74 9.94 21.83
CA PRO A 303 27.16 10.13 22.12
C PRO A 303 27.70 9.02 23.00
N TYR A 304 28.52 8.11 22.45
CA TYR A 304 29.88 7.77 22.90
C TYR A 304 30.26 6.30 22.60
N GLY A 305 31.13 6.08 21.62
CA GLY A 305 32.21 5.09 21.68
C GLY A 305 31.82 3.64 21.96
N ASP A 306 30.61 3.27 21.59
CA ASP A 306 30.05 1.97 21.84
C ASP A 306 30.38 1.00 20.72
N TYR A 307 30.66 -0.23 21.12
CA TYR A 307 31.05 -1.29 20.21
C TYR A 307 30.63 -2.63 20.78
N ILE A 308 30.23 -3.52 19.88
CA ILE A 308 29.89 -4.89 20.24
C ILE A 308 31.12 -5.62 20.78
N VAL A 309 31.06 -6.06 22.03
CA VAL A 309 32.06 -6.93 22.67
C VAL A 309 31.77 -8.41 22.43
N GLU A 310 30.51 -8.77 22.20
CA GLU A 310 30.08 -10.14 21.95
C GLU A 310 28.95 -10.19 20.92
N TRP A 311 29.16 -10.88 19.80
CA TRP A 311 28.10 -11.12 18.80
C TRP A 311 27.29 -12.36 19.16
N GLY A 312 25.97 -12.26 19.04
CA GLY A 312 25.06 -13.39 19.09
C GLY A 312 25.07 -14.20 17.78
N PRO A 313 24.48 -15.41 17.79
CA PRO A 313 24.44 -16.25 16.61
C PRO A 313 23.50 -15.66 15.56
N TRP A 314 23.82 -15.87 14.29
CA TRP A 314 22.85 -15.70 13.22
C TRP A 314 21.81 -16.81 13.31
N LYS A 315 20.55 -16.43 13.19
CA LYS A 315 19.42 -17.35 13.15
C LYS A 315 18.62 -17.13 11.88
N ILE A 316 18.14 -18.23 11.30
CA ILE A 316 17.08 -18.16 10.29
C ILE A 316 15.89 -18.89 10.84
N GLU A 317 14.78 -18.17 10.90
CA GLU A 317 13.50 -18.60 11.38
C GLU A 317 12.54 -18.62 10.19
N ALA A 318 12.16 -19.82 9.74
CA ALA A 318 11.24 -19.96 8.63
C ALA A 318 9.81 -19.97 9.15
N SER A 319 8.94 -19.19 8.52
CA SER A 319 7.56 -19.00 8.95
C SER A 319 6.70 -20.20 8.55
N HIS A 320 5.88 -20.69 9.49
CA HIS A 320 4.92 -21.75 9.26
C HIS A 320 3.59 -21.46 9.98
N SER A 321 2.55 -22.26 9.70
CA SER A 321 1.18 -21.98 10.16
C SER A 321 0.93 -21.88 11.67
N ASN A 322 1.91 -22.19 12.52
CA ASN A 322 1.79 -22.11 13.98
C ASN A 322 2.91 -21.26 14.61
N GLY A 323 3.59 -20.42 13.82
CA GLY A 323 4.70 -19.57 14.26
C GLY A 323 5.97 -19.79 13.45
N GLU A 324 7.09 -19.37 14.03
CA GLU A 324 8.39 -19.47 13.40
C GLU A 324 9.17 -20.64 14.00
N ILE A 325 9.92 -21.34 13.15
CA ILE A 325 10.86 -22.36 13.58
C ILE A 325 12.27 -21.97 13.16
N GLN A 326 13.19 -22.02 14.11
CA GLN A 326 14.60 -21.88 13.85
C GLN A 326 15.05 -23.06 12.99
N VAL A 327 15.30 -22.81 11.71
CA VAL A 327 15.77 -23.81 10.74
C VAL A 327 17.29 -23.78 10.59
N PHE A 328 17.92 -22.73 11.11
CA PHE A 328 19.36 -22.57 11.10
C PHE A 328 19.82 -21.68 12.25
N GLU A 329 20.98 -22.04 12.81
CA GLU A 329 21.73 -21.24 13.76
C GLU A 329 23.23 -21.47 13.52
N THR A 330 24.03 -20.40 13.49
CA THR A 330 25.48 -20.52 13.28
C THR A 330 26.23 -20.99 14.52
N GLN A 331 27.33 -21.75 14.32
CA GLN A 331 28.54 -21.62 15.15
C GLN A 331 29.59 -20.87 14.32
N ASN A 332 30.03 -19.70 14.80
CA ASN A 332 31.07 -18.80 14.27
C ASN A 332 31.72 -19.20 12.93
N SER A 333 31.16 -18.74 11.80
CA SER A 333 31.75 -18.95 10.47
C SER A 333 31.47 -17.79 9.49
N SER A 334 32.37 -17.58 8.52
CA SER A 334 32.31 -16.53 7.49
C SER A 334 31.42 -16.87 6.29
N TYR A 335 30.54 -17.86 6.41
CA TYR A 335 29.59 -18.27 5.38
C TYR A 335 28.27 -18.69 6.02
N ILE A 336 27.17 -18.47 5.30
CA ILE A 336 25.84 -18.91 5.70
C ILE A 336 25.50 -20.16 4.89
N HIS A 337 25.15 -21.26 5.56
CA HIS A 337 24.64 -22.46 4.92
C HIS A 337 23.18 -22.64 5.32
N ILE A 338 22.28 -22.62 4.34
CA ILE A 338 20.86 -22.84 4.61
C ILE A 338 20.57 -24.32 4.39
N PRO A 339 20.32 -25.09 5.46
CA PRO A 339 20.02 -26.51 5.34
C PRO A 339 18.67 -26.71 4.65
N PRO A 340 18.35 -27.95 4.24
CA PRO A 340 17.00 -28.29 3.84
C PRO A 340 16.05 -27.94 4.98
N LEU A 341 14.94 -27.31 4.63
CA LEU A 341 13.88 -27.08 5.61
C LEU A 341 13.37 -28.42 6.14
N PRO A 342 13.15 -28.56 7.47
CA PRO A 342 12.66 -29.80 8.04
C PRO A 342 11.31 -30.18 7.39
N GLY A 343 11.17 -31.47 7.07
CA GLY A 343 9.92 -32.01 6.56
C GLY A 343 8.81 -32.00 7.63
N GLY A 344 7.56 -32.05 7.20
CA GLY A 344 6.40 -32.12 8.11
C GLY A 344 5.91 -30.77 8.65
N TYR A 345 6.51 -29.66 8.23
CA TYR A 345 6.05 -28.30 8.53
C TYR A 345 5.36 -27.67 7.33
N LEU A 346 4.34 -26.86 7.61
CA LEU A 346 3.63 -26.07 6.61
C LEU A 346 4.29 -24.71 6.45
N TRP A 347 5.26 -24.62 5.55
CA TRP A 347 5.95 -23.35 5.28
C TRP A 347 5.01 -22.33 4.64
N GLU A 348 4.96 -21.13 5.22
CA GLU A 348 4.30 -19.97 4.64
C GLU A 348 5.06 -19.54 3.38
N ARG A 349 4.34 -19.18 2.32
CA ARG A 349 4.92 -18.90 1.00
C ARG A 349 4.35 -17.64 0.38
N ASP A 350 5.18 -16.94 -0.40
CA ASP A 350 4.73 -15.86 -1.27
C ASP A 350 4.03 -16.39 -2.54
N ALA A 351 3.48 -15.47 -3.35
CA ALA A 351 2.81 -15.81 -4.60
C ALA A 351 3.72 -16.49 -5.65
N SER A 352 5.05 -16.40 -5.49
CA SER A 352 6.03 -17.08 -6.34
C SER A 352 6.40 -18.47 -5.80
N GLY A 353 5.82 -18.89 -4.67
CA GLY A 353 6.06 -20.18 -4.03
C GLY A 353 7.31 -20.21 -3.15
N ASN A 354 7.94 -19.06 -2.87
CA ASN A 354 9.12 -18.99 -2.01
C ASN A 354 8.70 -19.00 -0.55
N VAL A 355 9.43 -19.73 0.31
CA VAL A 355 9.13 -19.78 1.74
C VAL A 355 9.54 -18.45 2.41
N LEU A 356 8.64 -17.89 3.21
CA LEU A 356 8.93 -16.70 4.00
C LEU A 356 9.80 -17.08 5.21
N ALA A 357 10.83 -16.30 5.47
CA ALA A 357 11.70 -16.50 6.62
C ALA A 357 12.25 -15.16 7.11
N ILE A 358 12.71 -15.14 8.35
CA ILE A 358 13.40 -14.03 8.97
C ILE A 358 14.83 -14.48 9.24
N ILE A 359 15.79 -13.62 8.94
CA ILE A 359 17.15 -13.78 9.41
C ILE A 359 17.43 -12.73 10.48
N SER A 360 17.97 -13.16 11.61
CA SER A 360 18.21 -12.30 12.75
C SER A 360 19.59 -12.53 13.34
N THR A 361 20.07 -11.54 14.06
CA THR A 361 21.27 -11.64 14.90
C THR A 361 21.15 -10.69 16.09
N SER A 362 22.02 -10.86 17.07
CA SER A 362 22.11 -9.98 18.23
C SER A 362 23.57 -9.64 18.54
N GLY A 363 23.79 -8.71 19.46
CA GLY A 363 25.11 -8.36 19.95
C GLY A 363 25.01 -7.68 21.30
N ILE A 364 26.06 -7.80 22.11
CA ILE A 364 26.20 -7.14 23.40
C ILE A 364 27.26 -6.07 23.26
N ASP A 365 26.95 -4.83 23.63
CA ASP A 365 27.92 -3.74 23.65
C ASP A 365 28.86 -3.77 24.87
N ASN A 366 29.86 -2.91 24.87
CA ASN A 366 30.81 -2.67 25.96
C ASN A 366 30.18 -2.18 27.28
N HIS A 367 28.90 -1.83 27.29
CA HIS A 367 28.11 -1.49 28.48
C HIS A 367 27.22 -2.65 28.96
N GLY A 368 27.14 -3.74 28.20
CA GLY A 368 26.37 -4.94 28.53
C GLY A 368 24.92 -4.91 28.04
N TYR A 369 24.51 -3.96 27.19
CA TYR A 369 23.17 -3.94 26.61
C TYR A 369 23.07 -4.87 25.40
N ASN A 370 21.89 -5.46 25.22
CA ASN A 370 21.62 -6.35 24.10
C ASN A 370 20.98 -5.57 22.96
N HIS A 371 21.60 -5.68 21.79
CA HIS A 371 21.11 -5.18 20.52
C HIS A 371 20.58 -6.34 19.69
N TYR A 372 19.49 -6.12 18.97
CA TYR A 372 18.86 -7.12 18.12
C TYR A 372 18.41 -6.48 16.81
N ASN A 373 18.59 -7.21 15.70
CA ASN A 373 17.94 -6.86 14.45
C ASN A 373 17.56 -8.12 13.68
N SER A 374 16.59 -7.95 12.80
CA SER A 374 16.08 -8.99 11.93
C SER A 374 15.63 -8.40 10.61
N VAL A 375 15.86 -9.11 9.51
CA VAL A 375 15.37 -8.72 8.18
C VAL A 375 14.60 -9.87 7.53
N PRO A 376 13.50 -9.57 6.82
CA PRO A 376 12.78 -10.59 6.08
C PRO A 376 13.60 -11.07 4.88
N ILE A 377 13.61 -12.38 4.67
CA ILE A 377 14.22 -13.06 3.53
C ILE A 377 13.24 -14.07 2.94
N LYS A 378 13.59 -14.62 1.79
CA LYS A 378 12.82 -15.66 1.10
C LYS A 378 13.71 -16.87 0.86
N ILE A 379 13.22 -18.05 1.20
CA ILE A 379 13.87 -19.31 0.89
C ILE A 379 13.25 -19.88 -0.39
N VAL A 380 14.00 -19.79 -1.47
CA VAL A 380 13.66 -20.22 -2.82
C VAL A 380 14.04 -21.70 -3.04
N ASN A 381 13.47 -22.34 -4.08
CA ASN A 381 13.67 -23.76 -4.40
C ASN A 381 13.26 -24.75 -3.30
N VAL A 382 12.41 -24.35 -2.35
CA VAL A 382 11.82 -25.29 -1.39
C VAL A 382 10.72 -26.09 -2.10
N PRO A 383 10.86 -27.42 -2.25
CA PRO A 383 9.87 -28.22 -2.96
C PRO A 383 8.52 -28.25 -2.24
N TYR A 384 7.46 -28.52 -3.00
CA TYR A 384 6.16 -28.89 -2.43
C TYR A 384 6.22 -30.32 -1.92
N THR A 385 5.51 -30.59 -0.82
CA THR A 385 5.38 -31.94 -0.24
C THR A 385 4.72 -32.89 -1.23
N LEU A 386 3.77 -32.40 -2.02
CA LEU A 386 3.12 -33.12 -3.10
C LEU A 386 2.92 -32.20 -4.30
N VAL A 387 3.22 -32.70 -5.49
CA VAL A 387 2.81 -32.07 -6.76
C VAL A 387 1.87 -33.05 -7.47
N THR A 388 0.66 -32.63 -7.83
CA THR A 388 -0.39 -33.56 -8.27
C THR A 388 -1.35 -32.95 -9.31
N SER A 389 -1.96 -33.83 -10.09
CA SER A 389 -3.05 -33.57 -11.04
C SER A 389 -3.71 -34.89 -11.45
N GLY A 390 -4.87 -34.83 -12.10
CA GLY A 390 -5.60 -35.99 -12.61
C GLY A 390 -6.52 -36.67 -11.58
N THR A 391 -6.97 -37.87 -11.92
CA THR A 391 -7.94 -38.61 -11.11
C THR A 391 -7.25 -39.43 -10.01
N LEU A 392 -7.74 -39.31 -8.77
CA LEU A 392 -7.26 -40.12 -7.65
C LEU A 392 -7.63 -41.60 -7.84
N ALA A 393 -6.65 -42.49 -7.70
CA ALA A 393 -6.84 -43.93 -7.87
C ALA A 393 -7.39 -44.63 -6.61
N SER A 394 -7.24 -44.01 -5.44
CA SER A 394 -7.65 -44.54 -4.15
C SER A 394 -7.88 -43.41 -3.15
N ASN A 395 -8.40 -43.74 -1.97
CA ASN A 395 -8.46 -42.80 -0.85
C ASN A 395 -7.07 -42.20 -0.62
N THR A 396 -7.02 -40.88 -0.51
CA THR A 396 -5.77 -40.12 -0.52
C THR A 396 -5.78 -39.10 0.62
N ASN A 397 -4.64 -38.92 1.26
CA ASN A 397 -4.44 -37.90 2.29
C ASN A 397 -3.46 -36.85 1.77
N TRP A 398 -3.86 -35.59 1.83
CA TRP A 398 -3.01 -34.43 1.55
C TRP A 398 -2.57 -33.80 2.87
N ALA A 399 -1.27 -33.53 2.99
CA ALA A 399 -0.65 -32.93 4.16
C ALA A 399 0.54 -32.04 3.75
N GLY A 400 0.83 -31.01 4.54
CA GLY A 400 1.92 -30.08 4.26
C GLY A 400 1.61 -29.16 3.09
N SER A 401 2.59 -28.95 2.20
CA SER A 401 2.43 -28.11 1.01
C SER A 401 2.07 -28.94 -0.22
N VAL A 402 0.87 -28.76 -0.77
CA VAL A 402 0.42 -29.45 -1.99
C VAL A 402 0.36 -28.46 -3.13
N MET A 403 0.84 -28.85 -4.31
CA MET A 403 0.76 -28.09 -5.55
C MET A 403 -0.09 -28.86 -6.57
N VAL A 404 -1.21 -28.28 -6.95
CA VAL A 404 -2.15 -28.78 -7.96
C VAL A 404 -1.82 -28.10 -9.29
N ILE A 405 -1.23 -28.86 -10.22
CA ILE A 405 -0.72 -28.33 -11.51
C ILE A 405 -1.70 -28.49 -12.69
N GLY A 406 -2.78 -29.22 -12.46
CA GLY A 406 -3.90 -29.48 -13.36
C GLY A 406 -5.09 -29.97 -12.53
N ASP A 407 -6.30 -30.03 -13.11
CA ASP A 407 -7.49 -30.48 -12.40
C ASP A 407 -7.26 -31.80 -11.66
N VAL A 408 -7.71 -31.86 -10.40
CA VAL A 408 -7.73 -33.09 -9.61
C VAL A 408 -9.16 -33.59 -9.50
N THR A 409 -9.40 -34.85 -9.84
CA THR A 409 -10.71 -35.48 -9.68
C THR A 409 -10.70 -36.49 -8.54
N VAL A 410 -11.59 -36.31 -7.56
CA VAL A 410 -11.95 -37.32 -6.56
C VAL A 410 -13.16 -38.09 -7.11
N PRO A 411 -12.99 -39.32 -7.60
CA PRO A 411 -14.10 -40.07 -8.20
C PRO A 411 -15.06 -40.62 -7.14
N SER A 412 -16.29 -40.99 -7.56
CA SER A 412 -17.28 -41.61 -6.67
C SER A 412 -16.70 -42.84 -5.96
N GLY A 413 -16.97 -42.96 -4.65
CA GLY A 413 -16.44 -44.02 -3.78
C GLY A 413 -15.02 -43.76 -3.25
N ILE A 414 -14.35 -42.70 -3.69
CA ILE A 414 -13.04 -42.29 -3.17
C ILE A 414 -13.19 -41.08 -2.25
N THR A 415 -12.38 -41.04 -1.19
CA THR A 415 -12.29 -39.91 -0.27
C THR A 415 -10.92 -39.24 -0.38
N LEU A 416 -10.93 -37.92 -0.58
CA LEU A 416 -9.77 -37.06 -0.35
C LEU A 416 -9.86 -36.47 1.06
N THR A 417 -8.82 -36.62 1.86
CA THR A 417 -8.72 -35.95 3.17
C THR A 417 -7.60 -34.94 3.13
N ILE A 418 -7.92 -33.66 3.32
CA ILE A 418 -6.94 -32.58 3.47
C ILE A 418 -6.73 -32.36 4.97
N GLN A 419 -5.53 -32.69 5.44
CA GLN A 419 -5.19 -32.64 6.87
C GLN A 419 -5.13 -31.19 7.38
N PRO A 420 -5.34 -30.96 8.69
CA PRO A 420 -5.07 -29.68 9.31
C PRO A 420 -3.67 -29.15 8.99
N ASN A 421 -3.55 -27.83 8.86
CA ASN A 421 -2.33 -27.13 8.47
C ASN A 421 -1.79 -27.58 7.10
N THR A 422 -2.68 -27.94 6.16
CA THR A 422 -2.28 -28.15 4.75
C THR A 422 -2.51 -26.86 3.97
N VAL A 423 -1.57 -26.47 3.10
CA VAL A 423 -1.79 -25.44 2.07
C VAL A 423 -1.82 -26.13 0.73
N VAL A 424 -2.90 -25.94 0.00
CA VAL A 424 -3.05 -26.43 -1.38
C VAL A 424 -2.95 -25.23 -2.32
N ALA A 425 -1.84 -25.19 -3.05
CA ALA A 425 -1.58 -24.25 -4.11
C ALA A 425 -2.18 -24.74 -5.43
N PHE A 426 -2.89 -23.90 -6.18
CA PHE A 426 -3.44 -24.24 -7.50
C PHE A 426 -2.80 -23.42 -8.62
N GLN A 427 -2.40 -24.07 -9.71
CA GLN A 427 -1.86 -23.42 -10.92
C GLN A 427 -2.80 -23.57 -12.12
N ASN A 428 -2.59 -22.79 -13.18
CA ASN A 428 -3.17 -23.03 -14.51
C ASN A 428 -4.70 -23.16 -14.56
N ASN A 429 -5.45 -22.36 -13.77
CA ASN A 429 -6.92 -22.47 -13.66
C ASN A 429 -7.42 -23.83 -13.13
N SER A 430 -6.56 -24.61 -12.47
CA SER A 430 -6.91 -25.95 -11.98
C SER A 430 -8.04 -25.90 -10.96
N SER A 431 -8.89 -26.92 -10.99
CA SER A 431 -10.00 -27.13 -10.06
C SER A 431 -9.84 -28.42 -9.26
N LEU A 432 -10.50 -28.50 -8.11
CA LEU A 432 -10.72 -29.76 -7.40
C LEU A 432 -12.15 -30.23 -7.67
N ILE A 433 -12.29 -31.34 -8.40
CA ILE A 433 -13.57 -31.91 -8.82
C ILE A 433 -13.89 -33.12 -7.94
N VAL A 434 -14.89 -33.00 -7.09
CA VAL A 434 -15.29 -33.95 -6.06
C VAL A 434 -16.60 -34.64 -6.46
N ASN A 435 -16.46 -35.81 -7.08
CA ASN A 435 -17.57 -36.75 -7.34
C ASN A 435 -17.66 -37.85 -6.26
N GLY A 436 -16.60 -38.03 -5.47
CA GLY A 436 -16.54 -38.83 -4.24
C GLY A 436 -16.71 -37.94 -3.02
N SER A 437 -15.95 -38.14 -1.95
CA SER A 437 -16.05 -37.29 -0.75
C SER A 437 -14.79 -36.47 -0.49
N LEU A 438 -14.94 -35.27 0.07
CA LEU A 438 -13.82 -34.45 0.55
C LEU A 438 -14.02 -34.12 2.02
N ASN A 439 -12.98 -34.37 2.82
CA ASN A 439 -12.88 -33.93 4.21
C ASN A 439 -11.71 -32.95 4.30
N ALA A 440 -11.99 -31.66 4.38
CA ALA A 440 -10.99 -30.61 4.55
C ALA A 440 -11.22 -29.88 5.87
N THR A 441 -10.19 -29.78 6.69
CA THR A 441 -10.31 -29.12 8.00
C THR A 441 -9.07 -28.31 8.34
N SER A 442 -9.23 -27.05 8.76
CA SER A 442 -8.12 -26.20 9.21
C SER A 442 -6.99 -26.10 8.18
N CYS A 443 -7.34 -25.87 6.90
CA CYS A 443 -6.39 -25.85 5.78
C CYS A 443 -6.62 -24.62 4.88
N GLU A 444 -5.61 -24.26 4.10
CA GLU A 444 -5.67 -23.17 3.12
C GLU A 444 -5.73 -23.71 1.69
N LEU A 445 -6.57 -23.11 0.85
CA LEU A 445 -6.73 -23.37 -0.58
C LEU A 445 -6.50 -22.05 -1.33
N ASN A 446 -5.44 -21.95 -2.14
CA ASN A 446 -5.04 -20.67 -2.73
C ASN A 446 -4.29 -20.87 -4.05
N GLY A 447 -4.57 -20.09 -5.09
CA GLY A 447 -3.79 -20.13 -6.35
C GLY A 447 -2.98 -18.87 -6.63
N GLY A 448 -3.12 -17.82 -5.83
CA GLY A 448 -2.76 -16.44 -6.22
C GLY A 448 -3.91 -15.69 -6.92
N VAL A 449 -3.70 -14.42 -7.24
CA VAL A 449 -4.76 -13.49 -7.71
C VAL A 449 -5.32 -13.90 -9.08
N ASN A 450 -6.60 -14.32 -9.14
CA ASN A 450 -7.34 -14.71 -10.35
C ASN A 450 -6.77 -15.92 -11.12
N THR A 451 -6.12 -16.86 -10.45
CA THR A 451 -5.28 -17.88 -11.13
C THR A 451 -5.83 -19.31 -11.11
N TRP A 452 -6.89 -19.60 -10.34
CA TRP A 452 -7.38 -20.97 -10.16
C TRP A 452 -8.90 -21.13 -10.15
N GLY A 453 -9.33 -22.35 -10.43
CA GLY A 453 -10.73 -22.68 -10.69
C GLY A 453 -11.55 -22.84 -9.42
N SER A 454 -12.45 -23.82 -9.43
CA SER A 454 -13.43 -24.02 -8.35
C SER A 454 -13.10 -25.24 -7.49
N ILE A 455 -13.68 -25.27 -6.29
CA ILE A 455 -13.93 -26.53 -5.59
C ILE A 455 -15.33 -26.99 -5.99
N ILE A 456 -15.41 -28.02 -6.82
CA ILE A 456 -16.65 -28.47 -7.44
C ILE A 456 -17.09 -29.77 -6.79
N PHE A 457 -18.22 -29.77 -6.10
CA PHE A 457 -18.87 -30.98 -5.63
C PHE A 457 -20.00 -31.32 -6.60
N ASP A 458 -19.95 -32.48 -7.23
CA ASP A 458 -20.93 -32.89 -8.22
C ASP A 458 -21.47 -34.30 -7.96
N GLY A 459 -22.78 -34.38 -7.77
CA GLY A 459 -23.51 -35.62 -7.58
C GLY A 459 -23.72 -36.01 -6.11
N SER A 460 -24.69 -36.88 -5.88
CA SER A 460 -25.06 -37.34 -4.54
C SER A 460 -23.97 -38.12 -3.81
N SER A 461 -22.96 -38.64 -4.52
CA SER A 461 -21.78 -39.27 -3.90
C SER A 461 -20.86 -38.27 -3.19
N ALA A 462 -20.98 -36.98 -3.52
CA ALA A 462 -20.29 -35.87 -2.85
C ALA A 462 -21.03 -35.32 -1.63
N SER A 463 -22.27 -35.76 -1.43
CA SER A 463 -23.03 -35.48 -0.21
C SER A 463 -22.29 -35.99 1.03
N GLY A 464 -22.32 -35.20 2.10
CA GLY A 464 -21.59 -35.50 3.34
C GLY A 464 -20.11 -35.11 3.32
N SER A 465 -19.62 -34.49 2.24
CA SER A 465 -18.32 -33.80 2.27
C SER A 465 -18.35 -32.65 3.27
N ILE A 466 -17.20 -32.36 3.87
CA ILE A 466 -17.06 -31.35 4.94
C ILE A 466 -15.90 -30.41 4.59
N LEU A 467 -16.21 -29.12 4.56
CA LEU A 467 -15.24 -28.03 4.60
C LEU A 467 -15.41 -27.32 5.95
N ASN A 468 -14.42 -27.43 6.83
CA ASN A 468 -14.52 -26.91 8.20
C ASN A 468 -13.29 -26.09 8.57
N ASN A 469 -13.44 -24.82 8.93
CA ASN A 469 -12.31 -23.95 9.26
C ASN A 469 -11.28 -23.89 8.11
N ILE A 470 -11.74 -23.83 6.86
CA ILE A 470 -10.84 -23.65 5.72
C ILE A 470 -10.67 -22.16 5.40
N VAL A 471 -9.56 -21.82 4.77
CA VAL A 471 -9.36 -20.51 4.16
C VAL A 471 -9.19 -20.69 2.66
N MET A 472 -10.14 -20.19 1.86
CA MET A 472 -10.09 -20.23 0.41
C MET A 472 -9.87 -18.82 -0.15
N LYS A 473 -8.78 -18.62 -0.89
CA LYS A 473 -8.40 -17.30 -1.43
C LYS A 473 -8.31 -17.29 -2.95
N ASN A 474 -8.79 -16.21 -3.56
CA ASN A 474 -8.58 -15.88 -4.98
C ASN A 474 -9.01 -16.96 -5.99
N GLY A 475 -9.89 -17.88 -5.59
CA GLY A 475 -10.45 -18.91 -6.46
C GLY A 475 -11.68 -18.42 -7.19
N THR A 476 -12.24 -19.27 -8.05
CA THR A 476 -13.51 -18.96 -8.71
C THR A 476 -14.65 -18.99 -7.69
N GLU A 477 -15.00 -20.17 -7.16
CA GLU A 477 -16.07 -20.34 -6.18
C GLU A 477 -16.07 -21.76 -5.59
N ILE A 478 -16.93 -22.00 -4.60
CA ILE A 478 -17.32 -23.35 -4.18
C ILE A 478 -18.65 -23.71 -4.84
N GLN A 479 -18.71 -24.81 -5.59
CA GLN A 479 -19.93 -25.26 -6.27
C GLN A 479 -20.51 -26.52 -5.63
N CYS A 480 -21.77 -26.48 -5.22
CA CYS A 480 -22.53 -27.63 -4.72
C CYS A 480 -23.59 -28.05 -5.75
N LEU A 481 -23.32 -29.09 -6.54
CA LEU A 481 -24.10 -29.47 -7.72
C LEU A 481 -24.77 -30.85 -7.58
N ASN A 482 -25.98 -30.96 -8.13
CA ASN A 482 -26.66 -32.24 -8.43
C ASN A 482 -26.77 -33.21 -7.24
N GLY A 483 -27.23 -32.73 -6.09
CA GLY A 483 -27.45 -33.52 -4.88
C GLY A 483 -26.23 -33.59 -3.95
N ALA A 484 -25.20 -32.79 -4.21
CA ALA A 484 -24.06 -32.62 -3.32
C ALA A 484 -24.44 -31.77 -2.10
N ASN A 485 -25.02 -32.41 -1.08
CA ASN A 485 -25.35 -31.76 0.19
C ASN A 485 -24.10 -31.70 1.08
N VAL A 486 -23.28 -30.67 0.87
CA VAL A 486 -22.01 -30.43 1.56
C VAL A 486 -22.23 -29.59 2.83
N THR A 487 -21.43 -29.83 3.86
CA THR A 487 -21.35 -28.94 5.02
C THR A 487 -20.13 -28.02 4.85
N ILE A 488 -20.38 -26.72 4.74
CA ILE A 488 -19.37 -25.66 4.64
C ILE A 488 -19.52 -24.81 5.90
N GLN A 489 -18.53 -24.86 6.78
CA GLN A 489 -18.64 -24.22 8.08
C GLN A 489 -17.35 -23.62 8.63
N ASN A 490 -17.47 -22.61 9.49
CA ASN A 490 -16.35 -21.93 10.17
C ASN A 490 -15.28 -21.41 9.20
N SER A 491 -15.61 -21.23 7.92
CA SER A 491 -14.61 -21.07 6.85
C SER A 491 -14.56 -19.64 6.32
N THR A 492 -13.40 -19.23 5.83
CA THR A 492 -13.19 -17.91 5.22
C THR A 492 -12.99 -18.06 3.71
N LEU A 493 -13.82 -17.40 2.92
CA LEU A 493 -13.73 -17.29 1.46
C LEU A 493 -13.38 -15.84 1.14
N ASP A 494 -12.13 -15.58 0.79
CA ASP A 494 -11.56 -14.24 0.69
C ASP A 494 -11.14 -13.90 -0.77
N HIS A 495 -11.65 -12.80 -1.31
CA HIS A 495 -11.36 -12.30 -2.66
C HIS A 495 -11.60 -13.35 -3.78
N ASN A 496 -12.60 -14.22 -3.61
CA ASN A 496 -13.00 -15.15 -4.66
C ASN A 496 -13.85 -14.45 -5.73
N ILE A 497 -13.98 -15.04 -6.92
CA ILE A 497 -14.87 -14.50 -7.95
C ILE A 497 -16.32 -14.52 -7.46
N GLN A 498 -16.78 -15.65 -6.90
CA GLN A 498 -18.03 -15.79 -6.16
C GLN A 498 -17.77 -16.54 -4.86
N GLY A 499 -18.66 -16.43 -3.88
CA GLY A 499 -18.57 -17.22 -2.66
C GLY A 499 -18.97 -18.67 -2.90
N ILE A 500 -20.27 -18.96 -2.77
CA ILE A 500 -20.81 -20.32 -2.83
C ILE A 500 -21.95 -20.38 -3.84
N TYR A 501 -21.83 -21.28 -4.81
CA TYR A 501 -22.87 -21.59 -5.79
C TYR A 501 -23.58 -22.90 -5.45
N VAL A 502 -24.91 -22.88 -5.54
CA VAL A 502 -25.77 -24.03 -5.28
C VAL A 502 -26.60 -24.36 -6.53
N TYR A 503 -26.56 -25.62 -6.97
CA TYR A 503 -27.42 -26.11 -8.04
C TYR A 503 -27.99 -27.47 -7.70
N ASN A 504 -29.32 -27.57 -7.64
CA ASN A 504 -30.04 -28.81 -7.34
C ASN A 504 -29.48 -29.56 -6.11
N SER A 505 -29.08 -28.82 -5.08
CA SER A 505 -28.45 -29.32 -3.85
C SER A 505 -28.93 -28.52 -2.64
N ALA A 506 -28.83 -29.09 -1.45
CA ALA A 506 -29.21 -28.47 -0.18
C ALA A 506 -28.02 -28.48 0.80
N PRO A 507 -26.95 -27.71 0.53
CA PRO A 507 -25.81 -27.62 1.44
C PRO A 507 -26.17 -26.90 2.74
N GLN A 508 -25.35 -27.13 3.75
CA GLN A 508 -25.35 -26.38 5.00
C GLN A 508 -24.20 -25.37 4.97
N ILE A 509 -24.53 -24.07 4.98
CA ILE A 509 -23.56 -22.97 4.92
C ILE A 509 -23.65 -22.21 6.25
N ILE A 510 -22.76 -22.53 7.19
CA ILE A 510 -22.89 -22.13 8.59
C ILE A 510 -21.61 -21.44 9.11
N ASP A 511 -21.71 -20.26 9.70
CA ASP A 511 -20.58 -19.58 10.37
C ASP A 511 -19.38 -19.34 9.44
N ASN A 512 -19.63 -18.92 8.20
CA ASN A 512 -18.57 -18.61 7.24
C ASN A 512 -18.39 -17.10 7.06
N GLN A 513 -17.18 -16.70 6.69
CA GLN A 513 -16.87 -15.33 6.27
C GLN A 513 -16.63 -15.32 4.76
N ILE A 514 -17.46 -14.61 4.00
CA ILE A 514 -17.32 -14.42 2.55
C ILE A 514 -16.98 -12.96 2.33
N ILE A 515 -15.71 -12.69 2.06
CA ILE A 515 -15.09 -11.36 2.10
C ILE A 515 -14.66 -10.95 0.69
N GLU A 516 -15.08 -9.76 0.28
CA GLU A 516 -14.77 -9.15 -1.01
C GLU A 516 -14.99 -10.09 -2.22
N PRO A 517 -16.11 -10.84 -2.31
CA PRO A 517 -16.38 -11.57 -3.54
C PRO A 517 -16.52 -10.57 -4.70
N ARG A 518 -15.91 -10.88 -5.85
CA ARG A 518 -16.01 -10.02 -7.03
C ARG A 518 -17.45 -9.86 -7.48
N ASP A 519 -18.19 -10.97 -7.54
CA ASP A 519 -19.58 -11.04 -7.96
C ASP A 519 -20.50 -11.37 -6.76
N ASN A 520 -21.18 -12.53 -6.74
CA ASN A 520 -22.14 -12.88 -5.68
C ASN A 520 -21.49 -13.49 -4.43
N GLY A 521 -22.13 -13.28 -3.27
CA GLY A 521 -21.79 -14.00 -2.03
C GLY A 521 -22.26 -15.46 -2.08
N ILE A 522 -23.52 -15.72 -1.72
CA ILE A 522 -24.14 -17.05 -1.81
C ILE A 522 -25.24 -17.01 -2.86
N HIS A 523 -25.22 -17.90 -3.84
CA HIS A 523 -26.23 -17.87 -4.89
C HIS A 523 -26.58 -19.25 -5.44
N GLY A 524 -27.75 -19.39 -6.06
CA GLY A 524 -28.09 -20.67 -6.70
C GLY A 524 -29.55 -20.91 -7.08
N GLU A 525 -29.74 -22.12 -7.63
CA GLU A 525 -31.03 -22.68 -8.03
C GLU A 525 -31.16 -24.13 -7.54
N ALA A 526 -31.94 -24.33 -6.49
CA ALA A 526 -32.21 -25.63 -5.87
C ALA A 526 -33.73 -25.86 -5.76
N PRO A 527 -34.43 -26.09 -6.89
CA PRO A 527 -35.89 -26.14 -6.94
C PRO A 527 -36.46 -27.19 -5.98
N GLY A 528 -37.34 -26.76 -5.08
CA GLY A 528 -38.00 -27.65 -4.10
C GLY A 528 -37.10 -28.17 -2.97
N LEU A 529 -35.84 -27.71 -2.92
CA LEU A 529 -34.87 -28.05 -1.87
C LEU A 529 -34.72 -26.89 -0.91
N ASN A 530 -34.31 -27.19 0.32
CA ASN A 530 -34.16 -26.20 1.38
C ASN A 530 -32.67 -25.99 1.75
N VAL A 531 -32.10 -24.88 1.29
CA VAL A 531 -30.71 -24.49 1.57
C VAL A 531 -30.64 -23.83 2.96
N THR A 532 -29.64 -24.19 3.76
CA THR A 532 -29.42 -23.56 5.07
C THR A 532 -28.29 -22.54 4.99
N VAL A 533 -28.57 -21.29 5.34
CA VAL A 533 -27.60 -20.18 5.38
C VAL A 533 -27.66 -19.55 6.76
N GLN A 534 -26.71 -19.88 7.62
CA GLN A 534 -26.74 -19.51 9.03
C GLN A 534 -25.43 -18.88 9.51
N ASP A 535 -25.50 -17.85 10.36
CA ASP A 535 -24.33 -17.28 11.07
C ASP A 535 -23.21 -16.75 10.15
N ASN A 536 -23.46 -16.51 8.85
CA ASN A 536 -22.41 -16.08 7.93
C ASN A 536 -22.22 -14.56 7.93
N THR A 537 -20.98 -14.12 7.73
CA THR A 537 -20.63 -12.73 7.42
C THR A 537 -20.32 -12.64 5.92
N ILE A 538 -21.02 -11.79 5.17
CA ILE A 538 -20.90 -11.66 3.71
C ILE A 538 -20.72 -10.17 3.40
N THR A 539 -19.49 -9.76 3.09
CA THR A 539 -19.13 -8.33 3.07
C THR A 539 -18.37 -7.95 1.81
N LYS A 540 -18.69 -6.78 1.26
CA LYS A 540 -17.99 -6.15 0.14
C LYS A 540 -17.78 -4.67 0.44
N THR A 541 -16.55 -4.23 0.61
CA THR A 541 -16.21 -2.86 1.04
C THR A 541 -15.81 -1.96 -0.12
N GLN A 542 -15.32 -2.53 -1.22
CA GLN A 542 -14.92 -1.76 -2.40
C GLN A 542 -16.05 -1.67 -3.43
N ALA A 543 -16.34 -0.45 -3.90
CA ALA A 543 -17.12 -0.24 -5.11
C ALA A 543 -16.32 -0.78 -6.32
N ASP A 544 -16.97 -1.48 -7.24
CA ASP A 544 -16.26 -2.03 -8.40
C ASP A 544 -15.68 -0.93 -9.30
N SER A 545 -14.49 -1.18 -9.84
CA SER A 545 -13.76 -0.20 -10.67
C SER A 545 -14.40 0.07 -12.05
N TRP A 546 -15.49 -0.64 -12.39
CA TRP A 546 -16.13 -0.60 -13.71
C TRP A 546 -17.52 0.04 -13.71
N SER A 547 -18.13 0.27 -12.56
CA SER A 547 -19.39 1.01 -12.46
C SER A 547 -19.50 1.70 -11.09
N ASN A 548 -20.09 2.89 -11.05
CA ASN A 548 -20.23 3.65 -9.81
C ASN A 548 -21.26 3.04 -8.81
N TYR A 549 -21.49 1.72 -8.82
CA TYR A 549 -22.45 1.03 -7.94
C TYR A 549 -21.98 -0.38 -7.58
N HIS A 550 -22.28 -0.79 -6.35
CA HIS A 550 -22.12 -2.14 -5.83
C HIS A 550 -22.84 -3.16 -6.73
N ASN A 551 -22.21 -3.83 -7.70
CA ASN A 551 -22.88 -4.87 -8.49
C ASN A 551 -23.00 -6.21 -7.72
N PHE A 552 -24.00 -7.02 -8.09
CA PHE A 552 -24.29 -8.39 -7.60
C PHE A 552 -24.87 -8.49 -6.19
N GLU A 553 -25.27 -9.70 -5.80
CA GLU A 553 -26.06 -9.95 -4.61
C GLU A 553 -25.28 -10.64 -3.49
N GLY A 554 -25.54 -10.22 -2.24
CA GLY A 554 -25.01 -10.88 -1.06
C GLY A 554 -25.56 -12.31 -0.95
N ILE A 555 -26.89 -12.44 -1.06
CA ILE A 555 -27.56 -13.73 -1.22
C ILE A 555 -28.54 -13.68 -2.38
N ARG A 556 -28.49 -14.66 -3.30
CA ARG A 556 -29.47 -14.80 -4.39
C ARG A 556 -29.98 -16.23 -4.59
N PHE A 557 -31.28 -16.43 -4.45
CA PHE A 557 -31.92 -17.70 -4.78
C PHE A 557 -33.08 -17.52 -5.76
N THR A 558 -33.08 -18.33 -6.81
CA THR A 558 -34.11 -18.29 -7.87
C THR A 558 -34.71 -19.67 -8.15
N ASN A 559 -35.71 -19.74 -9.03
CA ASN A 559 -36.23 -21.00 -9.57
C ASN A 559 -36.77 -21.98 -8.50
N ASN A 560 -37.78 -21.56 -7.74
CA ASN A 560 -38.45 -22.35 -6.70
C ASN A 560 -37.52 -22.88 -5.59
N THR A 561 -36.38 -22.23 -5.38
CA THR A 561 -35.46 -22.56 -4.29
C THR A 561 -36.09 -22.20 -2.94
N SER A 562 -36.05 -23.13 -1.99
CA SER A 562 -36.36 -22.81 -0.60
C SER A 562 -35.08 -22.55 0.19
N ALA A 563 -35.10 -21.58 1.12
CA ALA A 563 -33.95 -21.33 1.97
C ALA A 563 -34.35 -20.87 3.38
N ASN A 564 -33.55 -21.28 4.36
CA ASN A 564 -33.59 -20.76 5.72
C ASN A 564 -32.37 -19.85 5.93
N VAL A 565 -32.60 -18.57 6.20
CA VAL A 565 -31.55 -17.52 6.29
C VAL A 565 -31.57 -16.91 7.69
N VAL A 566 -30.63 -17.27 8.56
CA VAL A 566 -30.66 -16.89 9.99
C VAL A 566 -29.31 -16.35 10.47
N HIS A 567 -29.30 -15.24 11.20
CA HIS A 567 -28.10 -14.68 11.84
C HIS A 567 -26.94 -14.31 10.91
N ASN A 568 -27.24 -13.94 9.66
CA ASN A 568 -26.19 -13.50 8.73
C ASN A 568 -25.97 -11.99 8.79
N ASP A 569 -24.74 -11.53 8.62
CA ASP A 569 -24.38 -10.11 8.43
C ASP A 569 -24.00 -9.88 6.96
N ILE A 570 -24.70 -8.99 6.27
CA ILE A 570 -24.61 -8.80 4.82
C ILE A 570 -24.51 -7.32 4.48
N SER A 571 -23.43 -6.91 3.82
CA SER A 571 -23.23 -5.50 3.46
C SER A 571 -22.42 -5.26 2.18
N GLY A 572 -22.75 -4.15 1.50
CA GLY A 572 -21.98 -3.62 0.38
C GLY A 572 -22.29 -4.21 -0.99
N PHE A 573 -23.47 -4.79 -1.17
CA PHE A 573 -23.93 -5.40 -2.43
C PHE A 573 -24.97 -4.54 -3.16
N PHE A 574 -25.31 -4.93 -4.40
CA PHE A 574 -26.44 -4.37 -5.13
C PHE A 574 -27.74 -4.69 -4.39
N TRP A 575 -27.95 -5.98 -4.12
CA TRP A 575 -28.97 -6.45 -3.19
C TRP A 575 -28.28 -7.14 -2.01
N GLY A 576 -28.63 -6.74 -0.80
CA GLY A 576 -28.30 -7.55 0.38
C GLY A 576 -28.88 -8.96 0.26
N GLY A 577 -30.12 -9.07 -0.23
CA GLY A 577 -30.70 -10.34 -0.64
C GLY A 577 -31.72 -10.20 -1.76
N TYR A 578 -31.60 -11.01 -2.82
CA TYR A 578 -32.55 -11.08 -3.93
C TYR A 578 -33.13 -12.48 -4.09
N PHE A 579 -34.44 -12.61 -3.92
CA PHE A 579 -35.12 -13.90 -4.03
C PHE A 579 -36.15 -13.85 -5.14
N GLY A 580 -36.04 -14.75 -6.11
CA GLY A 580 -36.79 -14.66 -7.37
C GLY A 580 -37.41 -15.98 -7.83
N GLY A 581 -38.28 -15.91 -8.84
CA GLY A 581 -38.75 -17.06 -9.62
C GLY A 581 -39.42 -18.15 -8.79
N GLY A 582 -40.38 -17.76 -7.93
CA GLY A 582 -41.10 -18.70 -7.05
C GLY A 582 -40.32 -19.17 -5.81
N ALA A 583 -39.16 -18.58 -5.51
CA ALA A 583 -38.39 -18.92 -4.31
C ALA A 583 -39.20 -18.72 -3.00
N ILE A 584 -38.95 -19.57 -2.00
CA ILE A 584 -39.57 -19.48 -0.67
C ILE A 584 -38.48 -19.34 0.37
N VAL A 585 -38.29 -18.13 0.91
CA VAL A 585 -37.20 -17.84 1.84
C VAL A 585 -37.73 -17.46 3.20
N ASN A 586 -37.26 -18.18 4.22
CA ASN A 586 -37.66 -17.98 5.61
C ASN A 586 -36.47 -17.47 6.41
N PHE A 587 -36.62 -16.33 7.06
CA PHE A 587 -35.58 -15.78 7.93
C PHE A 587 -35.67 -16.38 9.34
N THR A 588 -35.91 -17.69 9.45
CA THR A 588 -36.15 -18.40 10.71
C THR A 588 -35.98 -19.90 10.55
N THR A 589 -35.62 -20.62 11.62
CA THR A 589 -35.52 -22.09 11.62
C THR A 589 -36.59 -22.78 12.46
N THR A 590 -37.06 -22.22 13.60
CA THR A 590 -38.31 -22.66 14.30
C THR A 590 -38.73 -21.94 15.59
N LEU A 591 -37.91 -21.12 16.29
CA LEU A 591 -38.32 -20.18 17.38
C LEU A 591 -37.05 -19.61 18.07
N GLY A 592 -36.86 -18.28 18.04
CA GLY A 592 -35.70 -17.58 18.61
C GLY A 592 -35.42 -16.26 17.86
N ASN A 593 -34.80 -15.27 18.50
CA ASN A 593 -34.49 -13.97 17.87
C ASN A 593 -33.73 -14.18 16.57
N THR A 594 -34.32 -13.79 15.43
CA THR A 594 -33.63 -13.84 14.13
C THR A 594 -32.96 -12.48 13.96
N ASN A 595 -31.63 -12.44 13.81
CA ASN A 595 -30.86 -11.19 13.78
C ASN A 595 -30.00 -11.16 12.52
N ASN A 596 -30.62 -11.33 11.35
CA ASN A 596 -29.90 -11.01 10.11
C ASN A 596 -29.69 -9.50 10.07
N ARG A 597 -28.48 -9.08 9.74
CA ARG A 597 -28.10 -7.68 9.54
C ARG A 597 -27.85 -7.46 8.06
N ILE A 598 -28.64 -6.58 7.44
CA ILE A 598 -28.59 -6.31 6.00
C ILE A 598 -28.53 -4.79 5.83
N ILE A 599 -27.31 -4.30 5.64
CA ILE A 599 -27.03 -2.87 5.72
C ILE A 599 -26.04 -2.42 4.65
N ASP A 600 -25.97 -1.11 4.41
CA ASP A 600 -24.98 -0.49 3.52
C ASP A 600 -24.95 -1.13 2.11
N ASN A 601 -26.11 -1.60 1.64
CA ASN A 601 -26.31 -2.10 0.28
C ASN A 601 -26.99 -1.03 -0.58
N LEU A 602 -26.93 -1.16 -1.91
CA LEU A 602 -27.74 -0.29 -2.79
C LEU A 602 -29.24 -0.51 -2.53
N PHE A 603 -29.62 -1.77 -2.35
CA PHE A 603 -30.94 -2.21 -1.94
C PHE A 603 -30.83 -3.32 -0.89
N GLY A 604 -31.72 -3.33 0.10
CA GLY A 604 -31.76 -4.33 1.16
C GLY A 604 -32.30 -5.67 0.66
N LEU A 605 -33.55 -5.99 1.00
CA LEU A 605 -34.20 -7.26 0.65
C LEU A 605 -35.19 -7.14 -0.51
N ALA A 606 -35.07 -8.04 -1.49
CA ALA A 606 -35.99 -8.16 -2.61
C ALA A 606 -36.76 -9.48 -2.64
N SER A 607 -38.05 -9.39 -2.95
CA SER A 607 -38.90 -10.52 -3.39
C SER A 607 -39.36 -10.26 -4.82
N GLY A 608 -38.87 -11.07 -5.75
CA GLY A 608 -39.12 -10.99 -7.19
C GLY A 608 -39.91 -12.17 -7.76
N TRP A 609 -40.64 -11.93 -8.85
CA TRP A 609 -41.17 -12.96 -9.77
C TRP A 609 -41.86 -14.14 -9.08
N GLY A 610 -42.94 -13.91 -8.33
CA GLY A 610 -43.72 -14.98 -7.71
C GLY A 610 -43.14 -15.55 -6.42
N SER A 611 -42.03 -14.99 -5.91
CA SER A 611 -41.39 -15.46 -4.67
C SER A 611 -42.17 -15.06 -3.41
N THR A 612 -41.84 -15.74 -2.31
CA THR A 612 -42.31 -15.39 -0.97
C THR A 612 -41.13 -15.31 -0.02
N VAL A 613 -40.91 -14.13 0.56
CA VAL A 613 -39.87 -13.86 1.56
C VAL A 613 -40.53 -13.57 2.90
N THR A 614 -40.22 -14.40 3.89
CA THR A 614 -40.68 -14.26 5.28
C THR A 614 -39.55 -13.76 6.16
N ALA A 615 -39.39 -12.44 6.21
CA ALA A 615 -38.49 -11.70 7.09
C ALA A 615 -39.22 -11.01 8.26
N GLY A 616 -40.37 -11.55 8.67
CA GLY A 616 -41.16 -11.05 9.80
C GLY A 616 -42.67 -11.08 9.58
N MET A 617 -43.36 -11.98 10.27
CA MET A 617 -44.84 -12.10 10.26
C MET A 617 -45.50 -11.43 11.48
N ARG A 618 -46.84 -11.38 11.51
CA ARG A 618 -47.63 -10.83 12.66
C ARG A 618 -47.35 -11.53 13.99
N ASN A 619 -47.04 -12.82 13.95
CA ASN A 619 -46.67 -13.62 15.11
C ASN A 619 -45.16 -13.63 15.37
N GLN A 620 -44.43 -12.63 14.85
CA GLN A 620 -42.98 -12.43 15.01
C GLN A 620 -42.09 -13.51 14.35
N ILE A 621 -42.67 -14.47 13.65
CA ILE A 621 -41.91 -15.48 12.90
C ILE A 621 -41.05 -14.78 11.84
N GLY A 622 -39.74 -15.03 11.91
CA GLY A 622 -38.74 -14.45 11.01
C GLY A 622 -38.44 -12.97 11.22
N GLY A 623 -38.93 -12.35 12.31
CA GLY A 623 -38.64 -10.95 12.66
C GLY A 623 -37.44 -10.78 13.58
N TYR A 624 -37.16 -9.54 14.01
CA TYR A 624 -35.98 -9.09 14.77
C TYR A 624 -34.70 -8.87 13.96
N ASN A 625 -34.82 -8.78 12.63
CA ASN A 625 -33.70 -8.47 11.75
C ASN A 625 -33.35 -6.97 11.82
N SER A 626 -32.12 -6.63 11.46
CA SER A 626 -31.64 -5.26 11.31
C SER A 626 -31.46 -4.95 9.83
N ILE A 627 -32.39 -4.22 9.24
CA ILE A 627 -32.38 -3.89 7.80
C ILE A 627 -32.44 -2.37 7.70
N TYR A 628 -31.30 -1.72 7.50
CA TYR A 628 -31.23 -0.25 7.51
C TYR A 628 -29.99 0.25 6.78
N ASN A 629 -29.87 1.56 6.56
CA ASN A 629 -28.77 2.18 5.81
C ASN A 629 -28.58 1.62 4.39
N ASN A 630 -29.64 1.06 3.78
CA ASN A 630 -29.61 0.71 2.37
C ASN A 630 -29.94 1.96 1.54
N LEU A 631 -29.22 2.21 0.45
CA LEU A 631 -29.23 3.50 -0.22
C LEU A 631 -30.61 3.87 -0.81
N ASN A 632 -31.24 2.94 -1.52
CA ASN A 632 -32.49 3.21 -2.23
C ASN A 632 -33.73 2.66 -1.51
N PHE A 633 -33.73 1.38 -1.15
CA PHE A 633 -34.85 0.71 -0.46
C PHE A 633 -34.31 -0.32 0.53
N ASP A 634 -34.87 -0.37 1.73
CA ASP A 634 -34.63 -1.44 2.71
C ASP A 634 -35.36 -2.73 2.30
N VAL A 635 -36.55 -2.59 1.72
CA VAL A 635 -37.35 -3.70 1.21
C VAL A 635 -38.00 -3.37 -0.12
N TYR A 636 -37.98 -4.33 -1.05
CA TYR A 636 -38.53 -4.21 -2.39
C TYR A 636 -39.35 -5.45 -2.74
N SER A 637 -40.61 -5.27 -3.14
CA SER A 637 -41.45 -6.35 -3.65
C SER A 637 -41.84 -6.08 -5.10
N TYR A 638 -41.51 -7.01 -6.00
CA TYR A 638 -41.99 -6.96 -7.38
C TYR A 638 -43.43 -7.47 -7.48
N ILE A 639 -44.03 -7.29 -8.66
CA ILE A 639 -45.36 -7.80 -9.00
C ILE A 639 -45.45 -9.31 -8.73
N GLU A 640 -46.64 -9.74 -8.29
CA GLU A 640 -46.97 -11.14 -7.96
C GLU A 640 -46.09 -11.77 -6.86
N SER A 641 -45.33 -10.98 -6.10
CA SER A 641 -44.42 -11.47 -5.05
C SER A 641 -44.89 -11.06 -3.65
N ASN A 642 -44.43 -11.77 -2.62
CA ASN A 642 -44.81 -11.50 -1.23
C ASN A 642 -43.58 -11.28 -0.36
N LEU A 643 -43.44 -10.09 0.24
CA LEU A 643 -42.41 -9.80 1.23
C LEU A 643 -43.05 -9.43 2.57
N PHE A 644 -42.88 -10.29 3.57
CA PHE A 644 -43.30 -10.04 4.95
C PHE A 644 -42.11 -9.60 5.78
N ALA A 645 -42.10 -8.37 6.29
CA ALA A 645 -41.00 -7.84 7.09
C ALA A 645 -41.47 -7.04 8.31
N ARG A 646 -42.30 -7.63 9.17
CA ARG A 646 -42.74 -7.01 10.43
C ARG A 646 -41.77 -7.29 11.57
N TYR A 647 -41.74 -6.39 12.56
CA TYR A 647 -40.94 -6.52 13.79
C TYR A 647 -39.42 -6.53 13.55
N ASN A 648 -38.94 -5.73 12.60
CA ASN A 648 -37.51 -5.52 12.34
C ASN A 648 -37.06 -4.13 12.81
N TYR A 649 -35.76 -3.96 12.98
CA TYR A 649 -35.10 -2.69 13.23
C TYR A 649 -34.70 -2.01 11.91
N TRP A 650 -35.09 -0.74 11.75
CA TRP A 650 -34.95 0.05 10.51
C TRP A 650 -34.08 1.30 10.67
N GLY A 651 -33.14 1.33 11.62
CA GLY A 651 -32.19 2.46 11.75
C GLY A 651 -32.77 3.73 12.40
N GLY A 652 -33.81 3.62 13.22
CA GLY A 652 -34.42 4.75 13.94
C GLY A 652 -35.58 5.46 13.20
N GLY A 653 -35.86 5.06 11.95
CA GLY A 653 -36.95 5.57 11.12
C GLY A 653 -37.98 4.51 10.71
N GLN A 654 -38.88 4.87 9.80
CA GLN A 654 -39.70 3.91 9.05
C GLN A 654 -38.86 3.29 7.91
N PRO A 655 -39.13 2.03 7.51
CA PRO A 655 -38.45 1.41 6.38
C PRO A 655 -38.67 2.20 5.09
N ILE A 656 -37.63 2.27 4.26
CA ILE A 656 -37.77 2.73 2.88
C ILE A 656 -38.24 1.54 2.05
N SER A 657 -39.54 1.49 1.74
CA SER A 657 -40.17 0.34 1.06
C SER A 657 -40.68 0.67 -0.34
N TYR A 658 -40.54 -0.26 -1.28
CA TYR A 658 -41.14 -0.19 -2.61
C TYR A 658 -41.96 -1.44 -2.95
N VAL A 659 -43.09 -1.24 -3.62
CA VAL A 659 -43.95 -2.30 -4.16
C VAL A 659 -44.26 -1.98 -5.61
N ASP A 660 -43.91 -2.89 -6.52
CA ASP A 660 -44.24 -2.82 -7.94
C ASP A 660 -45.59 -3.52 -8.19
N GLY A 661 -46.64 -2.73 -8.49
CA GLY A 661 -48.01 -3.21 -8.68
C GLY A 661 -48.79 -3.34 -7.38
#